data_AF-A0A221W9Y6-F1
#
_entry.id   AF-A0A221W9Y6-F1
#
_cell.length_a   1.000
_cell.length_b   1.000
_cell.length_c   1.000
_cell.angle_alpha   90.00
_cell.angle_beta   90.00
_cell.angle_gamma   90.00
#
_symmetry.space_group_name_H-M   'P 1'
#
loop_
_entity.id
_entity.type
_entity.pdbx_description
1 polymer ?
#
loop_
_entity_poly.entity_id
_entity_poly.type
_entity_poly.pdbx_seq_one_letter_code
_entity_poly.pdbx_strand_id
1 'polypeptide(L)'
;MNLADDPWLAASRDGAKPADHSLRDLLVRSHEFTDLLVDFPTQKPAILRQVLLPVVLHALGRPADTDEWATWFERGMFTDDQQATISDYLDQRRHLFGLFDERSPFAQVAGLTALSGETKGAALLVCTAATGNNVPLFSPRSDGDPLPLTPAQAARWLLHAHCWDTAAIKTGAVGDPKAKAGKTTGNPTGPLGQLGVVMPRGRTLFDTLLLNLPGTGALVPSDRPQWDRRAPEGPVEQTRSTALPAWQERTAAGLLELWTWQSRRIRLIPEDTEDGVRVTRVIVAAGDRLATTPDFEPHTAWTLEVPGKKTKTATGSSRPVPPRRPRRHQAGKAVWRGLDALLTLAREERAATGDKAPGYATSLLLDDLAARREDEALPADYPVDVETTGVVYGNQSAIVEDALSDAIPLPLAALREDSAAHAAVLIVVEQAEDLARALNNLSADLRRALGGEPIPWDRSQRPGDVVLHALDDLVRRLLAGLRAAGEDEELVRRGRKAWEQKALRAVWAVADRLFAGMPGAAFLGREEGESTYRIATAEAAFRRRLGRILPLVTVPSEQFMTSLWPQFHPEEESPPGDQSRAGVQPGRIDQGDTTMTERKRPPLPYWARRIGADGRWRRHLGTAPGEDLAAMRSGLGRPAGSVPSLWRFYTRPVDEVRALHGEVSDEQNAEHVALTLYGLHQQGHSDPMHKPGVRLGRALRRLRESGHVGEDALDRRVAAAASATSVESLAYRLRGLFDLLRGQAVPLDYSLLGTDLYEWHSPARRDHVRRRWGAAYFDWGRSGDGRGGQDEPEKKSFTAT
;
A
#
# COMPACT_ATOMS: atom_id res chain seq x y z
N MET A 1 17.03 38.43 18.96
CA MET A 1 16.29 37.18 19.17
C MET A 1 17.18 36.18 19.89
N ASN A 2 16.75 35.69 21.05
CA ASN A 2 17.36 34.62 21.81
C ASN A 2 16.45 33.38 21.77
N LEU A 3 16.94 32.27 21.23
CA LEU A 3 16.14 31.05 21.02
C LEU A 3 15.70 30.38 22.33
N ALA A 4 16.36 30.68 23.46
CA ALA A 4 15.99 30.15 24.76
C ALA A 4 14.67 30.77 25.27
N ASP A 5 14.49 32.09 25.06
CA ASP A 5 13.46 32.89 25.72
C ASP A 5 12.42 33.49 24.75
N ASP A 6 12.80 33.76 23.50
CA ASP A 6 11.89 34.33 22.50
C ASP A 6 11.12 33.22 21.76
N PRO A 7 9.86 33.46 21.34
CA PRO A 7 9.05 32.47 20.65
C PRO A 7 9.51 32.20 19.21
N TRP A 8 9.65 30.92 18.86
CA TRP A 8 10.09 30.50 17.51
C TRP A 8 9.73 29.07 17.09
N LEU A 9 9.25 28.25 18.04
CA LEU A 9 8.80 26.89 17.80
C LEU A 9 7.29 26.85 17.90
N ALA A 10 6.62 26.55 16.80
CA ALA A 10 5.19 26.35 16.80
C ALA A 10 4.86 24.97 17.40
N ALA A 11 3.89 24.92 18.31
CA ALA A 11 3.40 23.67 18.90
C ALA A 11 1.88 23.64 18.93
N SER A 12 1.33 22.43 18.87
CA SER A 12 -0.09 22.16 18.99
C SER A 12 -0.43 21.75 20.42
N ARG A 13 -1.61 22.17 20.88
CA ARG A 13 -2.22 21.75 22.13
C ARG A 13 -3.68 21.43 21.87
N ASP A 14 -4.19 20.40 22.53
CA ASP A 14 -5.58 19.98 22.37
C ASP A 14 -6.56 21.13 22.65
N GLY A 15 -7.43 21.41 21.67
CA GLY A 15 -8.44 22.46 21.74
C GLY A 15 -7.93 23.90 21.65
N ALA A 16 -6.63 24.13 21.49
CA ALA A 16 -6.03 25.45 21.39
C ALA A 16 -5.57 25.78 19.96
N LYS A 17 -5.52 27.08 19.63
CA LYS A 17 -4.87 27.52 18.39
C LYS A 17 -3.36 27.32 18.51
N PRO A 18 -2.68 26.87 17.45
CA PRO A 18 -1.22 26.89 17.37
C PRO A 18 -0.63 28.25 17.73
N ALA A 19 0.43 28.24 18.53
CA ALA A 19 1.20 29.43 18.87
C ALA A 19 2.69 29.12 18.85
N ASP A 20 3.52 30.17 18.68
CA ASP A 20 4.96 30.07 18.78
C ASP A 20 5.38 30.15 20.26
N HIS A 21 6.24 29.23 20.67
CA HIS A 21 6.78 29.10 22.02
C HIS A 21 8.30 29.24 22.00
N SER A 22 8.86 29.66 23.13
CA SER A 22 10.32 29.63 23.33
C SER A 22 10.79 28.21 23.60
N LEU A 23 12.10 27.96 23.46
CA LEU A 23 12.67 26.66 23.78
C LEU A 23 12.42 26.27 25.24
N ARG A 24 12.51 27.24 26.17
CA ARG A 24 12.26 27.02 27.59
C ARG A 24 10.82 26.61 27.85
N ASP A 25 9.85 27.39 27.37
CA ASP A 25 8.41 27.14 27.56
C ASP A 25 8.03 25.76 27.01
N LEU A 26 8.54 25.42 25.82
CA LEU A 26 8.26 24.16 25.17
C LEU A 26 8.81 22.94 25.94
N LEU A 27 10.01 23.04 26.53
CA LEU A 27 10.61 21.94 27.29
C LEU A 27 9.97 21.78 28.68
N VAL A 28 9.83 22.88 29.43
CA VAL A 28 9.27 22.90 30.78
C VAL A 28 7.82 22.41 30.78
N ARG A 29 7.04 22.81 29.77
CA ARG A 29 5.62 22.46 29.63
C ARG A 29 5.37 21.45 28.52
N SER A 30 6.35 20.61 28.20
CA SER A 30 6.29 19.61 27.14
C SER A 30 5.10 18.64 27.25
N HIS A 31 4.56 18.43 28.45
CA HIS A 31 3.37 17.63 28.71
C HIS A 31 2.05 18.29 28.26
N GLU A 32 2.03 19.61 28.03
CA GLU A 32 0.85 20.35 27.57
C GLU A 32 0.69 20.36 26.05
N PHE A 33 1.73 19.95 25.31
CA PHE A 33 1.77 20.01 23.86
C PHE A 33 1.63 18.62 23.26
N THR A 34 0.77 18.49 22.24
CA THR A 34 0.54 17.23 21.52
C THR A 34 1.69 16.95 20.56
N ASP A 35 2.11 17.96 19.78
CA ASP A 35 3.21 17.84 18.83
C ASP A 35 3.78 19.20 18.38
N LEU A 36 5.00 19.16 17.82
CA LEU A 36 5.62 20.26 17.09
C LEU A 36 4.93 20.49 15.74
N LEU A 37 4.69 21.76 15.41
CA LEU A 37 4.19 22.17 14.11
C LEU A 37 5.34 22.77 13.31
N VAL A 38 5.58 22.22 12.12
CA VAL A 38 6.68 22.61 11.25
C VAL A 38 6.17 23.01 9.87
N ASP A 39 6.86 23.96 9.25
CA ASP A 39 6.55 24.42 7.89
C ASP A 39 6.83 23.32 6.85
N PHE A 40 7.79 22.43 7.17
CA PHE A 40 8.20 21.34 6.31
C PHE A 40 8.64 20.12 7.13
N PRO A 41 8.23 18.87 6.79
CA PRO A 41 8.38 17.72 7.69
C PRO A 41 9.80 17.42 8.17
N THR A 42 10.82 17.64 7.33
CA THR A 42 12.23 17.40 7.69
C THR A 42 12.78 18.37 8.74
N GLN A 43 12.08 19.47 9.05
CA GLN A 43 12.46 20.38 10.13
C GLN A 43 12.27 19.75 11.51
N LYS A 44 11.25 18.90 11.71
CA LYS A 44 10.94 18.33 13.03
C LYS A 44 12.10 17.48 13.57
N PRO A 45 12.69 16.52 12.82
CA PRO A 45 13.89 15.82 13.24
C PRO A 45 15.09 16.73 13.50
N ALA A 46 15.24 17.80 12.71
CA ALA A 46 16.33 18.76 12.89
C ALA A 46 16.17 19.55 14.18
N ILE A 47 14.95 19.98 14.53
CA ILE A 47 14.64 20.67 15.80
C ILE A 47 14.84 19.73 16.98
N LEU A 48 14.29 18.51 16.92
CA LEU A 48 14.47 17.52 17.98
C LEU A 48 15.94 17.25 18.27
N ARG A 49 16.76 17.06 17.23
CA ARG A 49 18.19 16.75 17.40
C ARG A 49 19.08 17.96 17.65
N GLN A 50 18.84 19.10 17.03
CA GLN A 50 19.74 20.24 17.18
C GLN A 50 19.45 21.07 18.43
N VAL A 51 18.28 20.95 19.05
CA VAL A 51 17.93 21.72 20.27
C VAL A 51 17.25 20.91 21.36
N LEU A 52 16.13 20.22 21.10
CA LEU A 52 15.31 19.69 22.21
C LEU A 52 15.98 18.54 22.97
N LEU A 53 16.33 17.46 22.27
CA LEU A 53 16.94 16.28 22.89
C LEU A 53 18.30 16.59 23.54
N PRO A 54 19.22 17.35 22.92
CA PRO A 54 20.50 17.64 23.56
C PRO A 54 20.38 18.56 24.78
N VAL A 55 19.40 19.47 24.83
CA VAL A 55 19.17 20.28 26.04
C VAL A 55 18.70 19.39 27.19
N VAL A 56 17.71 18.52 26.96
CA VAL A 56 17.24 17.56 27.97
C VAL A 56 18.37 16.65 28.42
N LEU A 57 19.09 16.03 27.48
CA LEU A 57 20.19 15.11 27.79
C LEU A 57 21.36 15.81 28.49
N HIS A 58 21.70 17.05 28.14
CA HIS A 58 22.82 17.74 28.79
C HIS A 58 22.46 18.35 30.15
N ALA A 59 21.20 18.77 30.34
CA ALA A 59 20.72 19.36 31.59
C ALA A 59 20.36 18.28 32.64
N LEU A 60 19.61 17.26 32.24
CA LEU A 60 19.05 16.25 33.14
C LEU A 60 19.77 14.89 33.05
N GLY A 61 20.47 14.63 31.95
CA GLY A 61 20.89 13.27 31.61
C GLY A 61 19.76 12.48 30.96
N ARG A 62 19.80 11.17 31.14
CA ARG A 62 18.73 10.24 30.77
C ARG A 62 18.45 9.33 31.98
N PRO A 63 17.29 8.67 32.05
CA PRO A 63 17.04 7.65 33.07
C PRO A 63 18.16 6.59 33.10
N ALA A 64 18.58 6.19 34.30
CA ALA A 64 19.70 5.29 34.52
C ALA A 64 19.37 3.84 34.09
N ASP A 65 18.12 3.43 34.27
CA ASP A 65 17.61 2.10 33.98
C ASP A 65 16.13 2.14 33.55
N THR A 66 15.55 0.96 33.30
CA THR A 66 14.15 0.81 32.87
C THR A 66 13.16 1.28 33.94
N ASP A 67 13.47 1.10 35.23
CA ASP A 67 12.58 1.47 36.34
C ASP A 67 12.50 2.99 36.52
N GLU A 68 13.63 3.69 36.45
CA GLU A 68 13.64 5.15 36.45
C GLU A 68 12.94 5.70 35.20
N TRP A 69 13.12 5.05 34.05
CA TRP A 69 12.42 5.43 32.82
C TRP A 69 10.90 5.28 32.99
N ALA A 70 10.43 4.17 33.56
CA ALA A 70 9.02 3.93 33.86
C ALA A 70 8.46 5.02 34.79
N THR A 71 9.22 5.38 35.83
CA THR A 71 8.84 6.44 36.78
C THR A 71 8.64 7.79 36.07
N TRP A 72 9.56 8.16 35.15
CA TRP A 72 9.42 9.38 34.36
C TRP A 72 8.21 9.31 33.41
N PHE A 73 8.02 8.15 32.77
CA PHE A 73 6.96 7.93 31.81
C PHE A 73 5.57 7.95 32.44
N GLU A 74 5.37 7.24 33.56
CA GLU A 74 4.10 7.21 34.31
C GLU A 74 3.70 8.59 34.84
N ARG A 75 4.68 9.41 35.24
CA ARG A 75 4.43 10.79 35.66
C ARG A 75 3.92 11.67 34.52
N GLY A 76 4.35 11.40 33.28
CA GLY A 76 3.92 12.10 32.07
C GLY A 76 4.37 13.57 31.99
N MET A 77 5.26 14.01 32.88
CA MET A 77 5.84 15.36 32.88
C MET A 77 7.15 15.42 33.68
N PHE A 78 8.01 16.38 33.35
CA PHE A 78 9.18 16.70 34.19
C PHE A 78 8.75 17.20 35.57
N THR A 79 9.48 16.79 36.60
CA THR A 79 9.31 17.30 37.97
C THR A 79 9.64 18.79 38.08
N ASP A 80 9.16 19.48 39.11
CA ASP A 80 9.48 20.89 39.32
C ASP A 80 11.01 21.12 39.42
N ASP A 81 11.74 20.21 40.08
CA ASP A 81 13.21 20.26 40.18
C ASP A 81 13.89 20.06 38.81
N GLN A 82 13.36 19.16 37.98
CA GLN A 82 13.86 18.95 36.61
C GLN A 82 13.56 20.16 35.72
N GLN A 83 12.36 20.75 35.83
CA GLN A 83 11.98 21.96 35.13
C GLN A 83 12.88 23.15 35.52
N ALA A 84 13.18 23.29 36.81
CA ALA A 84 14.13 24.28 37.32
C ALA A 84 15.54 24.02 36.78
N THR A 85 16.00 22.77 36.77
CA THR A 85 17.32 22.39 36.24
C THR A 85 17.46 22.70 34.75
N ILE A 86 16.43 22.43 33.94
CA ILE A 86 16.40 22.82 32.51
C ILE A 86 16.47 24.34 32.38
N SER A 87 15.73 25.08 33.21
CA SER A 87 15.73 26.54 33.20
C SER A 87 17.10 27.11 33.54
N ASP A 88 17.71 26.66 34.64
CA ASP A 88 19.04 27.07 35.08
C ASP A 88 20.11 26.75 34.03
N TYR A 89 20.00 25.60 33.37
CA TYR A 89 20.89 25.21 32.29
C TYR A 89 20.84 26.22 31.12
N LEU A 90 19.64 26.64 30.72
CA LEU A 90 19.44 27.63 29.66
C LEU A 90 19.92 29.02 30.09
N ASP A 91 19.72 29.40 31.36
CA ASP A 91 20.18 30.69 31.90
C ASP A 91 21.70 30.80 31.89
N GLN A 92 22.41 29.76 32.34
CA GLN A 92 23.88 29.71 32.30
C GLN A 92 24.44 29.86 30.88
N ARG A 93 23.69 29.38 29.88
CA ARG A 93 24.10 29.36 28.47
C ARG A 93 23.37 30.38 27.61
N ARG A 94 22.62 31.30 28.22
CA ARG A 94 21.75 32.25 27.50
C ARG A 94 22.49 33.01 26.39
N HIS A 95 23.74 33.39 26.65
CA HIS A 95 24.62 34.09 25.71
C HIS A 95 24.98 33.27 24.45
N LEU A 96 24.79 31.95 24.46
CA LEU A 96 25.07 31.05 23.34
C LEU A 96 23.85 30.77 22.46
N PHE A 97 22.66 31.15 22.92
CA PHE A 97 21.38 30.97 22.22
C PHE A 97 20.91 32.22 21.44
N GLY A 98 21.72 33.28 21.39
CA GLY A 98 21.45 34.44 20.55
C GLY A 98 21.61 34.11 19.06
N LEU A 99 20.54 34.25 18.27
CA LEU A 99 20.58 33.93 16.83
C LEU A 99 21.50 34.87 16.04
N PHE A 100 21.60 36.13 16.48
CA PHE A 100 22.39 37.19 15.85
C PHE A 100 23.44 37.77 16.81
N ASP A 101 23.89 36.99 17.80
CA ASP A 101 24.95 37.45 18.70
C ASP A 101 26.23 37.77 17.92
N GLU A 102 26.90 38.86 18.29
CA GLU A 102 28.06 39.38 17.53
C GLU A 102 29.29 38.48 17.64
N ARG A 103 29.41 37.72 18.73
CA ARG A 103 30.59 36.87 19.01
C ARG A 103 30.24 35.40 18.91
N SER A 104 29.09 35.03 19.47
CA SER A 104 28.61 33.66 19.56
C SER A 104 27.20 33.44 19.05
N PRO A 105 26.94 33.70 17.75
CA PRO A 105 25.65 33.42 17.17
C PRO A 105 25.40 31.91 17.17
N PHE A 106 24.20 31.53 17.59
CA PHE A 106 23.80 30.13 17.74
C PHE A 106 23.95 29.37 16.41
N ALA A 107 24.66 28.23 16.45
CA ALA A 107 24.95 27.34 15.32
C ALA A 107 25.57 28.06 14.09
N GLN A 108 26.31 29.13 14.33
CA GLN A 108 26.88 29.97 13.27
C GLN A 108 28.32 30.39 13.59
N VAL A 109 29.01 30.85 12.54
CA VAL A 109 30.33 31.47 12.62
C VAL A 109 30.18 32.98 12.44
N ALA A 110 30.40 33.74 13.51
CA ALA A 110 30.12 35.19 13.56
C ALA A 110 30.80 35.99 12.44
N GLY A 111 32.09 35.76 12.24
CA GLY A 111 32.93 36.46 11.26
C GLY A 111 33.02 35.78 9.90
N LEU A 112 32.12 34.85 9.55
CA LEU A 112 32.23 34.10 8.30
C LEU A 112 32.12 35.03 7.09
N THR A 113 33.07 34.91 6.17
CA THR A 113 33.09 35.62 4.89
C THR A 113 33.49 34.68 3.77
N ALA A 114 32.89 34.82 2.59
CA ALA A 114 33.30 34.09 1.39
C ALA A 114 34.65 34.62 0.88
N LEU A 115 35.45 33.75 0.26
CA LEU A 115 36.69 34.16 -0.42
C LEU A 115 36.43 35.16 -1.57
N SER A 116 35.26 35.12 -2.20
CA SER A 116 34.83 36.10 -3.22
C SER A 116 34.32 37.42 -2.64
N GLY A 117 34.05 37.47 -1.33
CA GLY A 117 33.34 38.60 -0.69
C GLY A 117 31.82 38.60 -0.90
N GLU A 118 31.28 37.70 -1.73
CA GLU A 118 29.85 37.65 -2.06
C GLU A 118 29.00 36.91 -1.01
N THR A 119 27.73 37.29 -0.93
CA THR A 119 26.69 36.64 -0.13
C THR A 119 25.58 36.12 -1.03
N LYS A 120 24.84 35.10 -0.60
CA LYS A 120 23.70 34.55 -1.34
C LYS A 120 22.38 34.92 -0.68
N GLY A 121 21.27 34.84 -1.42
CA GLY A 121 19.93 35.04 -0.86
C GLY A 121 19.56 33.97 0.17
N ALA A 122 18.73 34.31 1.15
CA ALA A 122 18.29 33.41 2.22
C ALA A 122 17.52 32.18 1.73
N ALA A 123 16.98 32.22 0.51
CA ALA A 123 16.39 31.07 -0.18
C ALA A 123 17.33 29.85 -0.23
N LEU A 124 18.66 30.04 -0.19
CA LEU A 124 19.64 28.96 -0.17
C LEU A 124 19.49 28.00 1.02
N LEU A 125 18.91 28.45 2.14
CA LEU A 125 18.67 27.58 3.30
C LEU A 125 17.39 26.74 3.16
N VAL A 126 16.48 27.15 2.28
CA VAL A 126 15.13 26.58 2.14
C VAL A 126 15.19 25.46 1.10
N CYS A 127 15.02 24.21 1.54
CA CYS A 127 15.19 23.05 0.66
C CYS A 127 14.18 22.98 -0.50
N THR A 128 13.01 23.59 -0.34
CA THR A 128 11.95 23.66 -1.35
C THR A 128 12.09 24.87 -2.28
N ALA A 129 13.01 25.80 -2.01
CA ALA A 129 13.18 26.98 -2.84
C ALA A 129 13.96 26.67 -4.12
N ALA A 130 13.61 27.40 -5.19
CA ALA A 130 14.33 27.36 -6.45
C ALA A 130 15.67 28.11 -6.28
N THR A 131 16.77 27.37 -6.17
CA THR A 131 18.11 27.97 -6.04
C THR A 131 19.14 27.22 -6.86
N GLY A 132 19.94 27.93 -7.67
CA GLY A 132 20.91 27.32 -8.57
C GLY A 132 20.30 26.21 -9.44
N ASN A 133 20.83 25.00 -9.32
CA ASN A 133 20.35 23.83 -10.08
C ASN A 133 19.11 23.14 -9.45
N ASN A 134 18.64 23.61 -8.30
CA ASN A 134 17.42 23.11 -7.68
C ASN A 134 16.22 23.82 -8.34
N VAL A 135 15.52 23.13 -9.23
CA VAL A 135 14.36 23.67 -9.96
C VAL A 135 13.11 22.92 -9.50
N PRO A 136 12.44 23.35 -8.41
CA PRO A 136 11.25 22.69 -7.91
C PRO A 136 10.11 22.77 -8.93
N LEU A 137 9.41 21.65 -9.10
CA LEU A 137 8.24 21.57 -9.98
C LEU A 137 7.10 22.46 -9.44
N PHE A 138 6.44 23.19 -10.33
CA PHE A 138 5.28 24.06 -10.04
C PHE A 138 5.56 25.28 -9.14
N SER A 139 6.82 25.67 -8.93
CA SER A 139 7.14 26.94 -8.25
C SER A 139 7.07 28.12 -9.24
N PRO A 140 6.29 29.18 -8.96
CA PRO A 140 6.34 30.41 -9.74
C PRO A 140 7.58 31.25 -9.42
N ARG A 141 8.35 30.88 -8.39
CA ARG A 141 9.55 31.58 -7.94
C ARG A 141 10.80 31.08 -8.65
N SER A 142 11.69 32.02 -8.95
CA SER A 142 13.03 31.87 -9.49
C SER A 142 14.10 32.17 -8.44
N ASP A 143 15.36 31.85 -8.75
CA ASP A 143 16.52 32.14 -7.88
C ASP A 143 16.71 33.65 -7.61
N GLY A 144 16.15 34.51 -8.47
CA GLY A 144 16.20 35.96 -8.32
C GLY A 144 15.15 36.54 -7.39
N ASP A 145 14.14 35.75 -6.98
CA ASP A 145 13.05 36.24 -6.14
C ASP A 145 13.48 36.31 -4.66
N PRO A 146 13.43 37.49 -4.01
CA PRO A 146 13.78 37.60 -2.61
C PRO A 146 12.88 36.72 -1.73
N LEU A 147 13.51 35.98 -0.81
CA LEU A 147 12.81 35.22 0.23
C LEU A 147 13.28 35.70 1.61
N PRO A 148 12.87 36.90 2.06
CA PRO A 148 13.21 37.39 3.39
C PRO A 148 12.56 36.50 4.45
N LEU A 149 13.39 35.90 5.32
CA LEU A 149 12.91 35.03 6.39
C LEU A 149 12.75 35.83 7.68
N THR A 150 11.70 35.57 8.45
CA THR A 150 11.65 36.00 9.85
C THR A 150 12.79 35.33 10.64
N PRO A 151 13.24 35.91 11.77
CA PRO A 151 14.25 35.28 12.63
C PRO A 151 13.89 33.84 13.04
N ALA A 152 12.61 33.58 13.36
CA ALA A 152 12.12 32.24 13.70
C ALA A 152 12.23 31.26 12.51
N GLN A 153 11.81 31.67 11.31
CA GLN A 153 11.98 30.85 10.10
C GLN A 153 13.45 30.59 9.79
N ALA A 154 14.29 31.62 9.91
CA ALA A 154 15.72 31.50 9.66
C ALA A 154 16.39 30.54 10.65
N ALA A 155 16.00 30.54 11.92
CA ALA A 155 16.47 29.57 12.92
C ALA A 155 16.09 28.12 12.54
N ARG A 156 14.83 27.87 12.16
CA ARG A 156 14.39 26.52 11.73
C ARG A 156 15.14 26.04 10.49
N TRP A 157 15.33 26.91 9.49
CA TRP A 157 16.07 26.56 8.27
C TRP A 157 17.58 26.44 8.48
N LEU A 158 18.17 27.19 9.42
CA LEU A 158 19.55 27.01 9.85
C LEU A 158 19.76 25.60 10.40
N LEU A 159 18.93 25.17 11.35
CA LEU A 159 18.99 23.81 11.91
C LEU A 159 18.81 22.75 10.83
N HIS A 160 17.83 22.95 9.95
CA HIS A 160 17.58 22.07 8.82
C HIS A 160 18.82 21.93 7.92
N ALA A 161 19.50 23.03 7.58
CA ALA A 161 20.68 23.02 6.71
C ALA A 161 21.84 22.21 7.30
N HIS A 162 22.06 22.25 8.62
CA HIS A 162 23.06 21.41 9.28
C HIS A 162 22.74 19.91 9.17
N CYS A 163 21.46 19.55 9.10
CA CYS A 163 21.01 18.16 9.08
C CYS A 163 20.82 17.56 7.67
N TRP A 164 20.37 18.35 6.70
CA TRP A 164 19.80 17.86 5.44
C TRP A 164 20.39 18.48 4.17
N ASP A 165 21.34 19.42 4.27
CA ASP A 165 21.87 20.09 3.08
C ASP A 165 22.57 19.12 2.10
N THR A 166 22.58 19.50 0.82
CA THR A 166 23.08 18.68 -0.30
C THR A 166 24.60 18.53 -0.31
N ALA A 167 25.11 17.55 -1.06
CA ALA A 167 26.53 17.32 -1.34
C ALA A 167 27.13 18.29 -2.37
N ALA A 168 26.39 19.34 -2.75
CA ALA A 168 26.82 20.31 -3.75
C ALA A 168 28.14 21.00 -3.38
N ILE A 169 28.80 21.60 -4.37
CA ILE A 169 29.96 22.46 -4.16
C ILE A 169 29.54 23.64 -3.29
N LYS A 170 30.24 23.85 -2.18
CA LYS A 170 29.94 24.94 -1.23
C LYS A 170 30.91 26.09 -1.40
N THR A 171 30.49 27.26 -0.94
CA THR A 171 31.30 28.48 -0.98
C THR A 171 32.56 28.29 -0.12
N GLY A 172 33.72 28.63 -0.66
CA GLY A 172 34.97 28.63 0.11
C GLY A 172 34.99 29.83 1.05
N ALA A 173 35.20 29.57 2.34
CA ALA A 173 35.25 30.60 3.37
C ALA A 173 36.69 31.08 3.63
N VAL A 174 36.84 32.35 4.01
CA VAL A 174 38.10 32.85 4.56
C VAL A 174 38.42 32.08 5.84
N GLY A 175 39.64 31.56 5.95
CA GLY A 175 40.05 30.71 7.08
C GLY A 175 39.71 29.22 6.92
N ASP A 176 39.12 28.78 5.80
CA ASP A 176 39.04 27.36 5.44
C ASP A 176 40.35 26.95 4.71
N PRO A 177 41.25 26.16 5.34
CA PRO A 177 42.51 25.76 4.72
C PRO A 177 42.33 24.78 3.54
N LYS A 178 41.13 24.22 3.38
CA LYS A 178 40.80 23.25 2.33
C LYS A 178 40.05 23.88 1.16
N ALA A 179 39.67 25.16 1.25
CA ALA A 179 39.06 25.88 0.15
C ALA A 179 40.06 26.12 -0.98
N LYS A 180 39.65 25.86 -2.23
CA LYS A 180 40.46 26.08 -3.43
C LYS A 180 39.63 26.81 -4.49
N ALA A 181 40.21 27.84 -5.10
CA ALA A 181 39.54 28.67 -6.11
C ALA A 181 38.14 29.15 -5.67
N GLY A 182 38.02 29.61 -4.42
CA GLY A 182 36.76 30.13 -3.86
C GLY A 182 35.70 29.07 -3.55
N LYS A 183 36.03 27.77 -3.62
CA LYS A 183 35.08 26.66 -3.49
C LYS A 183 35.62 25.54 -2.60
N THR A 184 34.71 24.79 -1.98
CA THR A 184 35.02 23.55 -1.26
C THR A 184 34.20 22.40 -1.82
N THR A 185 34.87 21.33 -2.26
CA THR A 185 34.27 20.19 -2.98
C THR A 185 34.34 18.88 -2.18
N GLY A 186 33.60 17.85 -2.60
CA GLY A 186 33.59 16.54 -1.94
C GLY A 186 32.84 16.53 -0.60
N ASN A 187 31.83 17.38 -0.46
CA ASN A 187 31.03 17.46 0.76
C ASN A 187 30.03 16.31 0.81
N PRO A 188 29.88 15.60 1.94
CA PRO A 188 28.75 14.70 2.12
C PRO A 188 27.46 15.51 2.27
N THR A 189 26.32 14.84 2.06
CA THR A 189 25.03 15.37 2.52
C THR A 189 25.05 15.54 4.03
N GLY A 190 24.15 16.38 4.55
CA GLY A 190 23.94 16.51 5.99
C GLY A 190 23.70 15.13 6.66
N PRO A 191 24.01 14.98 7.96
CA PRO A 191 23.97 13.69 8.65
C PRO A 191 22.61 12.98 8.54
N LEU A 192 21.49 13.70 8.70
CA LEU A 192 20.16 13.11 8.56
C LEU A 192 19.83 12.73 7.13
N GLY A 193 20.37 13.44 6.14
CA GLY A 193 20.24 13.10 4.72
C GLY A 193 20.81 11.74 4.33
N GLN A 194 21.69 11.17 5.17
CA GLN A 194 22.26 9.84 4.96
C GLN A 194 21.37 8.73 5.53
N LEU A 195 20.34 9.07 6.31
CA LEU A 195 19.51 8.14 7.06
C LEU A 195 18.12 7.97 6.41
N GLY A 196 17.46 6.85 6.72
CA GLY A 196 16.00 6.80 6.76
C GLY A 196 15.59 7.08 8.20
N VAL A 197 15.25 8.33 8.50
CA VAL A 197 15.00 8.75 9.88
C VAL A 197 13.73 8.08 10.41
N VAL A 198 13.82 7.53 11.61
CA VAL A 198 12.73 6.88 12.36
C VAL A 198 12.66 7.54 13.73
N MET A 199 11.49 8.09 14.08
CA MET A 199 11.24 8.78 15.35
C MET A 199 9.94 8.28 15.97
N PRO A 200 9.98 7.62 17.14
CA PRO A 200 8.79 7.34 17.92
C PRO A 200 8.11 8.64 18.36
N ARG A 201 6.78 8.67 18.31
CA ARG A 201 5.94 9.78 18.76
C ARG A 201 4.93 9.27 19.78
N GLY A 202 4.84 9.97 20.90
CA GLY A 202 3.89 9.66 21.98
C GLY A 202 2.62 10.52 21.92
N ARG A 203 1.88 10.58 23.04
CA ARG A 203 0.67 11.40 23.18
C ARG A 203 1.01 12.88 23.32
N THR A 204 2.10 13.17 24.02
CA THR A 204 2.60 14.52 24.28
C THR A 204 4.01 14.70 23.71
N LEU A 205 4.47 15.95 23.66
CA LEU A 205 5.85 16.26 23.35
C LEU A 205 6.79 15.72 24.44
N PHE A 206 6.38 15.70 25.71
CA PHE A 206 7.15 15.05 26.79
C PHE A 206 7.39 13.57 26.48
N ASP A 207 6.33 12.83 26.16
CA ASP A 207 6.42 11.41 25.80
C ASP A 207 7.34 11.24 24.59
N THR A 208 7.19 12.09 23.57
CA THR A 208 8.02 12.06 22.37
C THR A 208 9.50 12.29 22.69
N LEU A 209 9.83 13.23 23.58
CA LEU A 209 11.21 13.44 24.03
C LEU A 209 11.75 12.19 24.74
N LEU A 210 10.98 11.63 25.68
CA LEU A 210 11.40 10.48 26.47
C LEU A 210 11.56 9.19 25.64
N LEU A 211 10.69 8.99 24.63
CA LEU A 211 10.77 7.86 23.70
C LEU A 211 11.97 7.96 22.74
N ASN A 212 12.49 9.17 22.47
CA ASN A 212 13.66 9.41 21.62
C ASN A 212 14.98 9.56 22.42
N LEU A 213 14.96 9.36 23.74
CA LEU A 213 16.15 9.23 24.57
C LEU A 213 16.58 7.75 24.65
N PRO A 214 17.71 7.37 24.02
CA PRO A 214 18.16 5.99 24.03
C PRO A 214 18.60 5.58 25.44
N GLY A 215 18.11 4.44 25.92
CA GLY A 215 18.43 3.87 27.23
C GLY A 215 19.77 3.14 27.27
N THR A 216 20.24 2.64 26.12
CA THR A 216 21.46 1.82 26.03
C THR A 216 22.71 2.62 25.61
N GLY A 217 23.91 2.10 25.94
CA GLY A 217 25.22 2.66 25.55
C GLY A 217 25.78 3.73 26.50
N ALA A 218 27.07 3.68 26.84
CA ALA A 218 27.65 4.60 27.83
C ALA A 218 27.65 6.07 27.35
N LEU A 219 27.20 6.98 28.22
CA LEU A 219 27.36 8.42 27.98
C LEU A 219 28.84 8.78 28.12
N VAL A 220 29.37 9.49 27.13
CA VAL A 220 30.77 9.90 27.13
C VAL A 220 30.90 11.22 27.92
N PRO A 221 31.64 11.27 29.04
CA PRO A 221 31.68 12.47 29.89
C PRO A 221 32.23 13.73 29.21
N SER A 222 33.01 13.57 28.13
CA SER A 222 33.59 14.65 27.33
C SER A 222 32.71 15.05 26.13
N ASP A 223 31.57 14.38 25.93
CA ASP A 223 30.60 14.72 24.90
C ASP A 223 29.92 16.05 25.21
N ARG A 224 29.82 16.91 24.20
CA ARG A 224 29.34 18.28 24.36
C ARG A 224 28.56 18.69 23.12
N PRO A 225 27.45 19.42 23.27
CA PRO A 225 26.71 19.97 22.15
C PRO A 225 27.50 21.09 21.45
N GLN A 226 27.09 21.46 20.25
CA GLN A 226 27.78 22.45 19.42
C GLN A 226 27.97 23.82 20.10
N TRP A 227 27.00 24.25 20.91
CA TRP A 227 27.06 25.57 21.56
C TRP A 227 28.13 25.66 22.66
N ASP A 228 28.58 24.52 23.21
CA ASP A 228 29.70 24.48 24.15
C ASP A 228 31.06 24.30 23.43
N ARG A 229 31.07 24.02 22.11
CA ARG A 229 32.27 23.83 21.28
C ARG A 229 32.71 25.13 20.62
N ARG A 230 33.00 26.16 21.42
CA ARG A 230 33.27 27.54 20.92
C ARG A 230 34.72 28.01 21.06
N ALA A 231 35.61 27.19 21.61
CA ALA A 231 37.00 27.58 21.89
C ALA A 231 37.73 28.04 20.61
N PRO A 232 38.32 29.26 20.57
CA PRO A 232 39.03 29.76 19.41
C PRO A 232 40.51 29.33 19.40
N GLU A 233 41.03 28.84 20.52
CA GLU A 233 42.45 28.48 20.67
C GLU A 233 42.78 27.07 20.19
N GLY A 234 44.07 26.85 19.91
CA GLY A 234 44.65 25.56 19.54
C GLY A 234 44.88 25.37 18.04
N PRO A 235 45.55 24.28 17.62
CA PRO A 235 45.79 23.98 16.22
C PRO A 235 44.47 23.81 15.46
N VAL A 236 44.29 24.56 14.37
CA VAL A 236 43.08 24.56 13.54
C VAL A 236 42.79 23.17 12.96
N GLU A 237 43.83 22.38 12.72
CA GLU A 237 43.75 21.02 12.20
C GLU A 237 43.22 20.00 13.22
N GLN A 238 43.21 20.36 14.51
CA GLN A 238 42.82 19.48 15.62
C GLN A 238 41.64 20.03 16.44
N THR A 239 41.23 21.29 16.19
CA THR A 239 40.13 21.92 16.93
C THR A 239 38.78 21.26 16.65
N ARG A 240 37.97 21.06 17.69
CA ARG A 240 36.56 20.65 17.57
C ARG A 240 35.60 21.85 17.57
N SER A 241 36.15 23.05 17.51
CA SER A 241 35.38 24.30 17.57
C SER A 241 34.47 24.46 16.36
N THR A 242 33.22 24.78 16.63
CA THR A 242 32.20 25.09 15.62
C THR A 242 32.12 26.58 15.34
N ALA A 243 32.84 27.40 16.11
CA ALA A 243 32.91 28.85 15.98
C ALA A 243 33.88 29.33 14.89
N LEU A 244 34.65 28.42 14.28
CA LEU A 244 35.67 28.73 13.28
C LEU A 244 35.24 28.27 11.86
N PRO A 245 35.68 28.95 10.79
CA PRO A 245 35.44 28.52 9.41
C PRO A 245 36.06 27.16 9.06
N ALA A 246 37.11 26.76 9.78
CA ALA A 246 37.79 25.50 9.55
C ALA A 246 36.91 24.28 9.92
N TRP A 247 37.16 23.17 9.23
CA TRP A 247 36.40 21.93 9.39
C TRP A 247 37.26 20.68 9.22
N GLN A 248 36.80 19.59 9.81
CA GLN A 248 37.50 18.31 9.84
C GLN A 248 36.60 17.14 9.42
N GLU A 249 37.23 16.05 8.98
CA GLU A 249 36.57 14.75 8.86
C GLU A 249 36.83 13.96 10.13
N ARG A 250 35.78 13.61 10.87
CA ARG A 250 35.91 12.96 12.18
C ARG A 250 34.67 12.14 12.54
N THR A 251 34.78 11.33 13.58
CA THR A 251 33.65 10.64 14.22
C THR A 251 33.07 11.49 15.35
N ALA A 252 31.77 11.30 15.64
CA ALA A 252 31.14 11.92 16.80
C ALA A 252 31.63 11.27 18.11
N ALA A 253 31.89 12.10 19.13
CA ALA A 253 32.31 11.64 20.45
C ALA A 253 31.17 10.97 21.23
N GLY A 254 29.93 11.42 21.01
CA GLY A 254 28.73 10.86 21.63
C GLY A 254 27.46 11.44 21.01
N LEU A 255 26.33 11.27 21.70
CA LEU A 255 25.00 11.68 21.22
C LEU A 255 24.85 13.19 21.08
N LEU A 256 25.37 13.98 22.03
CA LEU A 256 25.23 15.44 22.00
C LEU A 256 25.94 16.02 20.77
N GLU A 257 27.18 15.60 20.51
CA GLU A 257 27.92 16.04 19.32
C GLU A 257 27.31 15.48 18.02
N LEU A 258 26.80 14.25 18.01
CA LEU A 258 26.14 13.65 16.85
C LEU A 258 24.83 14.36 16.49
N TRP A 259 24.02 14.69 17.48
CA TRP A 259 22.73 15.34 17.29
C TRP A 259 22.87 16.80 16.89
N THR A 260 23.85 17.51 17.46
CA THR A 260 24.14 18.93 17.17
C THR A 260 25.23 19.12 16.09
N TRP A 261 25.50 18.09 15.29
CA TRP A 261 26.60 18.08 14.33
C TRP A 261 26.57 19.25 13.35
N GLN A 262 27.68 19.99 13.26
CA GLN A 262 27.79 21.18 12.42
C GLN A 262 28.36 20.84 11.04
N SER A 263 27.53 20.24 10.18
CA SER A 263 27.96 19.78 8.84
C SER A 263 28.25 20.91 7.85
N ARG A 264 27.81 22.13 8.17
CA ARG A 264 28.02 23.37 7.42
C ARG A 264 28.60 24.42 8.36
N ARG A 265 29.21 25.46 7.78
CA ARG A 265 29.50 26.72 8.47
C ARG A 265 28.60 27.77 7.87
N ILE A 266 27.74 28.36 8.70
CA ILE A 266 26.68 29.25 8.24
C ILE A 266 26.80 30.60 8.96
N ARG A 267 26.44 31.66 8.25
CA ARG A 267 26.21 32.99 8.82
C ARG A 267 24.94 33.58 8.21
N LEU A 268 23.99 33.92 9.07
CA LEU A 268 22.80 34.68 8.73
C LEU A 268 23.13 36.17 8.75
N ILE A 269 22.59 36.92 7.79
CA ILE A 269 22.79 38.37 7.69
C ILE A 269 21.41 39.02 7.85
N PRO A 270 21.10 39.54 9.06
CA PRO A 270 19.85 40.24 9.30
C PRO A 270 19.89 41.65 8.71
N GLU A 271 18.74 42.13 8.26
CA GLU A 271 18.48 43.48 7.77
C GLU A 271 17.18 43.99 8.39
N ASP A 272 17.14 45.27 8.78
CA ASP A 272 15.93 45.92 9.25
C ASP A 272 15.05 46.28 8.05
N THR A 273 13.81 45.78 8.02
CA THR A 273 12.81 46.10 6.99
C THR A 273 11.59 46.77 7.62
N GLU A 274 10.66 47.26 6.80
CA GLU A 274 9.38 47.83 7.27
C GLU A 274 8.56 46.83 8.12
N ASP A 275 8.72 45.52 7.85
CA ASP A 275 8.05 44.44 8.58
C ASP A 275 8.87 43.92 9.80
N GLY A 276 9.92 44.64 10.19
CA GLY A 276 10.87 44.29 11.24
C GLY A 276 12.11 43.54 10.74
N VAL A 277 12.93 43.01 11.65
CA VAL A 277 14.17 42.29 11.30
C VAL A 277 13.87 41.10 10.38
N ARG A 278 14.58 40.98 9.26
CA ARG A 278 14.52 39.85 8.32
C ARG A 278 15.90 39.35 7.98
N VAL A 279 16.02 38.06 7.71
CA VAL A 279 17.23 37.46 7.13
C VAL A 279 17.05 37.40 5.63
N THR A 280 17.77 38.26 4.90
CA THR A 280 17.70 38.36 3.44
C THR A 280 18.88 37.66 2.76
N ARG A 281 20.03 37.62 3.46
CA ARG A 281 21.29 37.09 2.92
C ARG A 281 21.95 36.11 3.87
N VAL A 282 22.70 35.17 3.29
CA VAL A 282 23.38 34.10 4.01
C VAL A 282 24.72 33.76 3.37
N ILE A 283 25.59 33.15 4.16
CA ILE A 283 26.78 32.43 3.69
C ILE A 283 26.65 30.99 4.16
N VAL A 284 26.76 30.04 3.23
CA VAL A 284 26.76 28.60 3.52
C VAL A 284 28.04 27.98 2.95
N ALA A 285 28.94 27.60 3.85
CA ALA A 285 30.22 26.97 3.55
C ALA A 285 30.27 25.52 4.06
N ALA A 286 31.30 24.79 3.64
CA ALA A 286 31.54 23.43 4.14
C ALA A 286 31.81 23.44 5.65
N GLY A 287 31.26 22.45 6.37
CA GLY A 287 31.53 22.21 7.78
C GLY A 287 32.09 20.81 8.00
N ASP A 288 31.92 20.30 9.22
CA ASP A 288 32.53 19.03 9.62
C ASP A 288 31.92 17.85 8.86
N ARG A 289 32.78 16.93 8.42
CA ARG A 289 32.37 15.73 7.70
C ARG A 289 32.33 14.56 8.67
N LEU A 290 31.15 13.96 8.82
CA LEU A 290 31.00 12.74 9.60
C LEU A 290 31.62 11.58 8.81
N ALA A 291 32.72 11.03 9.30
CA ALA A 291 33.52 10.03 8.59
C ALA A 291 32.74 8.73 8.32
N THR A 292 31.95 8.31 9.31
CA THR A 292 30.98 7.21 9.21
C THR A 292 29.81 7.51 10.14
N THR A 293 28.62 7.05 9.79
CA THR A 293 27.50 7.03 10.74
C THR A 293 27.86 6.06 11.87
N PRO A 294 27.86 6.47 13.14
CA PRO A 294 28.23 5.60 14.25
C PRO A 294 27.12 4.57 14.53
N ASP A 295 27.50 3.38 15.03
CA ASP A 295 26.55 2.31 15.35
C ASP A 295 25.57 2.70 16.49
N PHE A 296 25.92 3.71 17.29
CA PHE A 296 25.06 4.26 18.34
C PHE A 296 24.04 5.30 17.82
N GLU A 297 23.94 5.54 16.51
CA GLU A 297 22.92 6.42 15.92
C GLU A 297 21.51 5.86 16.17
N PRO A 298 20.67 6.55 16.97
CA PRO A 298 19.41 5.97 17.42
C PRO A 298 18.26 6.08 16.41
N HIS A 299 18.31 6.99 15.44
CA HIS A 299 17.15 7.33 14.60
C HIS A 299 17.17 6.67 13.21
N THR A 300 17.85 5.53 13.02
CA THR A 300 17.85 4.82 11.72
C THR A 300 17.81 3.31 11.91
N ALA A 301 17.12 2.62 11.01
CA ALA A 301 17.34 1.19 10.79
C ALA A 301 18.60 0.97 9.95
N TRP A 302 19.11 -0.26 9.96
CA TRP A 302 20.39 -0.63 9.36
C TRP A 302 20.25 -1.79 8.37
N THR A 303 21.01 -1.70 7.28
CA THR A 303 21.32 -2.83 6.42
C THR A 303 22.65 -3.43 6.86
N LEU A 304 22.68 -4.74 7.09
CA LEU A 304 23.86 -5.51 7.46
C LEU A 304 24.46 -6.15 6.20
N GLU A 305 25.74 -5.87 5.95
CA GLU A 305 26.48 -6.35 4.77
C GLU A 305 27.36 -7.55 5.13
N VAL A 306 27.64 -8.41 4.14
CA VAL A 306 28.56 -9.55 4.31
C VAL A 306 29.95 -9.02 4.69
N PRO A 307 30.58 -9.52 5.77
CA PRO A 307 31.96 -9.18 6.12
C PRO A 307 32.93 -9.40 4.95
N GLY A 308 33.83 -8.44 4.69
CA GLY A 308 34.87 -8.55 3.66
C GLY A 308 34.47 -8.13 2.24
N LYS A 309 33.21 -7.76 2.00
CA LYS A 309 32.76 -7.20 0.72
C LYS A 309 33.52 -5.92 0.40
N LYS A 310 34.12 -5.84 -0.80
CA LYS A 310 34.81 -4.64 -1.30
C LYS A 310 34.03 -4.06 -2.47
N THR A 311 33.87 -2.74 -2.51
CA THR A 311 33.30 -2.04 -3.67
C THR A 311 34.43 -1.34 -4.43
N LYS A 312 34.39 -1.41 -5.77
CA LYS A 312 35.28 -0.64 -6.64
C LYS A 312 34.82 0.82 -6.64
N THR A 313 35.74 1.74 -6.37
CA THR A 313 35.51 3.17 -6.54
C THR A 313 35.57 3.53 -8.03
N ALA A 314 35.07 4.72 -8.38
CA ALA A 314 35.16 5.27 -9.74
C ALA A 314 36.62 5.42 -10.24
N THR A 315 37.61 5.41 -9.33
CA THR A 315 39.04 5.48 -9.64
C THR A 315 39.72 4.10 -9.71
N GLY A 316 38.94 3.00 -9.65
CA GLY A 316 39.44 1.63 -9.75
C GLY A 316 40.03 1.05 -8.45
N SER A 317 40.09 1.82 -7.36
CA SER A 317 40.54 1.33 -6.05
C SER A 317 39.43 0.58 -5.31
N SER A 318 39.78 -0.48 -4.58
CA SER A 318 38.82 -1.24 -3.78
C SER A 318 38.71 -0.65 -2.37
N ARG A 319 37.51 -0.22 -1.94
CA ARG A 319 37.26 0.20 -0.56
C ARG A 319 36.40 -0.85 0.16
N PRO A 320 36.74 -1.23 1.42
CA PRO A 320 35.87 -2.11 2.19
C PRO A 320 34.51 -1.45 2.42
N VAL A 321 33.45 -2.24 2.25
CA VAL A 321 32.08 -1.85 2.59
C VAL A 321 31.96 -1.84 4.12
N PRO A 322 31.45 -0.75 4.73
CA PRO A 322 31.09 -0.77 6.14
C PRO A 322 30.15 -1.95 6.44
N PRO A 323 30.36 -2.70 7.52
CA PRO A 323 29.56 -3.88 7.85
C PRO A 323 28.08 -3.51 8.09
N ARG A 324 27.81 -2.26 8.47
CA ARG A 324 26.47 -1.71 8.68
C ARG A 324 26.33 -0.39 7.95
N ARG A 325 25.19 -0.19 7.29
CA ARG A 325 24.85 1.05 6.59
C ARG A 325 23.45 1.51 6.96
N PRO A 326 23.21 2.82 7.15
CA PRO A 326 21.87 3.33 7.35
C PRO A 326 20.95 2.95 6.19
N ARG A 327 19.76 2.45 6.51
CA ARG A 327 18.73 2.13 5.52
C ARG A 327 17.91 3.39 5.24
N ARG A 328 17.98 3.89 4.00
CA ARG A 328 17.21 5.05 3.55
C ARG A 328 15.79 4.66 3.13
N HIS A 329 14.85 5.59 3.33
CA HIS A 329 13.48 5.45 2.81
C HIS A 329 13.46 5.54 1.28
N GLN A 330 12.51 4.85 0.65
CA GLN A 330 12.40 4.77 -0.81
C GLN A 330 11.22 5.62 -1.31
N ALA A 331 11.45 6.48 -2.30
CA ALA A 331 10.37 7.25 -2.93
C ALA A 331 9.31 6.33 -3.55
N GLY A 332 8.04 6.76 -3.48
CA GLY A 332 6.90 6.03 -4.03
C GLY A 332 6.54 4.75 -3.28
N LYS A 333 7.14 4.47 -2.11
CA LYS A 333 6.78 3.35 -1.25
C LYS A 333 6.27 3.86 0.10
N ALA A 334 5.08 3.42 0.49
CA ALA A 334 4.57 3.62 1.85
C ALA A 334 5.46 2.90 2.87
N VAL A 335 5.60 3.48 4.07
CA VAL A 335 6.53 2.99 5.10
C VAL A 335 6.19 1.58 5.58
N TRP A 336 4.90 1.24 5.67
CA TRP A 336 4.47 -0.07 6.15
C TRP A 336 5.01 -1.22 5.30
N ARG A 337 5.39 -0.97 4.04
CA ARG A 337 6.02 -1.96 3.15
C ARG A 337 7.45 -2.33 3.57
N GLY A 338 8.07 -1.54 4.44
CA GLY A 338 9.38 -1.79 5.05
C GLY A 338 9.33 -2.15 6.53
N LEU A 339 8.14 -2.51 7.05
CA LEU A 339 7.97 -2.89 8.46
C LEU A 339 8.79 -4.12 8.84
N ASP A 340 9.09 -5.01 7.88
CA ASP A 340 9.98 -6.15 8.09
C ASP A 340 11.32 -5.72 8.71
N ALA A 341 11.93 -4.65 8.18
CA ALA A 341 13.20 -4.14 8.68
C ALA A 341 13.06 -3.38 10.01
N LEU A 342 11.89 -2.79 10.29
CA LEU A 342 11.61 -2.10 11.56
C LEU A 342 11.30 -3.07 12.70
N LEU A 343 10.70 -4.22 12.39
CA LEU A 343 10.31 -5.26 13.36
C LEU A 343 11.37 -6.36 13.55
N THR A 344 12.45 -6.37 12.75
CA THR A 344 13.57 -7.31 12.96
C THR A 344 14.40 -6.83 14.16
N LEU A 345 14.04 -7.32 15.36
CA LEU A 345 14.71 -7.00 16.63
C LEU A 345 15.96 -7.84 16.90
N ALA A 346 16.22 -8.88 16.09
CA ALA A 346 17.40 -9.72 16.28
C ALA A 346 18.71 -8.94 16.01
N ARG A 347 19.40 -8.57 17.10
CA ARG A 347 20.80 -8.13 17.10
C ARG A 347 21.79 -9.27 16.82
N GLU A 348 21.31 -10.49 16.63
CA GLU A 348 22.12 -11.62 16.18
C GLU A 348 22.08 -11.72 14.65
N GLU A 349 23.27 -11.65 14.09
CA GLU A 349 23.65 -11.99 12.72
C GLU A 349 22.64 -12.94 12.05
N ARG A 350 21.68 -12.39 11.28
CA ARG A 350 21.45 -12.95 9.94
C ARG A 350 22.73 -12.69 9.16
N ALA A 351 23.79 -13.42 9.52
CA ALA A 351 25.02 -13.50 8.78
C ALA A 351 24.57 -13.73 7.35
N ALA A 352 24.95 -12.82 6.47
CA ALA A 352 24.73 -12.96 5.06
C ALA A 352 25.55 -14.19 4.63
N THR A 353 24.94 -15.36 4.80
CA THR A 353 25.42 -16.64 4.29
C THR A 353 25.50 -16.47 2.78
N GLY A 354 26.62 -16.91 2.20
CA GLY A 354 27.23 -16.42 0.95
C GLY A 354 26.40 -16.38 -0.34
N ASP A 355 25.09 -16.62 -0.28
CA ASP A 355 24.14 -16.54 -1.41
C ASP A 355 22.79 -15.85 -1.09
N LYS A 356 22.55 -15.32 0.13
CA LYS A 356 21.25 -14.71 0.53
C LYS A 356 21.28 -13.18 0.67
N ALA A 357 20.09 -12.58 0.60
CA ALA A 357 19.81 -11.14 0.73
C ALA A 357 20.48 -10.50 1.97
N PRO A 358 20.80 -9.19 1.93
CA PRO A 358 21.40 -8.50 3.08
C PRO A 358 20.53 -8.61 4.34
N GLY A 359 21.19 -8.71 5.49
CA GLY A 359 20.50 -8.71 6.79
C GLY A 359 19.99 -7.30 7.15
N TYR A 360 19.10 -7.24 8.14
CA TYR A 360 18.57 -5.97 8.66
C TYR A 360 18.67 -5.96 10.18
N ALA A 361 18.87 -4.76 10.73
CA ALA A 361 18.70 -4.50 12.15
C ALA A 361 17.84 -3.24 12.29
N THR A 362 16.93 -3.23 13.25
CA THR A 362 16.09 -2.05 13.49
C THR A 362 16.90 -0.90 14.11
N SER A 363 16.21 0.20 14.43
CA SER A 363 16.79 1.34 15.13
C SER A 363 16.91 1.10 16.64
N LEU A 364 17.91 1.70 17.29
CA LEU A 364 18.10 1.55 18.74
C LEU A 364 16.88 1.97 19.56
N LEU A 365 16.13 2.97 19.08
CA LEU A 365 14.91 3.40 19.77
C LEU A 365 13.83 2.31 19.77
N LEU A 366 13.65 1.62 18.65
CA LEU A 366 12.69 0.52 18.56
C LEU A 366 13.15 -0.71 19.36
N ASP A 367 14.45 -0.98 19.40
CA ASP A 367 15.04 -1.98 20.30
C ASP A 367 14.76 -1.63 21.78
N ASP A 368 15.00 -0.38 22.18
CA ASP A 368 14.75 0.08 23.55
C ASP A 368 13.25 0.03 23.91
N LEU A 369 12.34 0.33 22.97
CA LEU A 369 10.89 0.17 23.19
C LEU A 369 10.48 -1.28 23.36
N ALA A 370 11.10 -2.20 22.61
CA ALA A 370 10.85 -3.63 22.76
C ALA A 370 11.31 -4.12 24.14
N ALA A 371 12.50 -3.71 24.58
CA ALA A 371 13.02 -4.04 25.90
C ALA A 371 12.13 -3.48 27.03
N ARG A 372 11.74 -2.20 26.96
CA ARG A 372 10.82 -1.57 27.93
C ARG A 372 9.44 -2.23 27.96
N ARG A 373 9.00 -2.82 26.84
CA ARG A 373 7.76 -3.58 26.80
C ARG A 373 7.91 -4.93 27.50
N GLU A 374 9.04 -5.61 27.32
CA GLU A 374 9.38 -6.87 27.98
C GLU A 374 9.48 -6.72 29.50
N ASP A 375 10.06 -5.61 29.96
CA ASP A 375 10.16 -5.24 31.39
C ASP A 375 8.85 -4.66 31.97
N GLU A 376 7.74 -4.66 31.22
CA GLU A 376 6.43 -4.08 31.60
C GLU A 376 6.42 -2.55 31.90
N ALA A 377 7.53 -1.84 31.69
CA ALA A 377 7.64 -0.39 31.86
C ALA A 377 6.83 0.44 30.84
N LEU A 378 6.48 -0.15 29.69
CA LEU A 378 5.65 0.48 28.65
C LEU A 378 4.38 -0.35 28.40
N PRO A 379 3.17 0.21 28.61
CA PRO A 379 1.92 -0.51 28.36
C PRO A 379 1.75 -0.95 26.90
N ALA A 380 1.23 -2.16 26.68
CA ALA A 380 1.07 -2.75 25.35
C ALA A 380 0.15 -1.95 24.40
N ASP A 381 -0.83 -1.24 24.97
CA ASP A 381 -1.83 -0.45 24.26
C ASP A 381 -1.45 1.03 24.14
N TYR A 382 -0.28 1.42 24.65
CA TYR A 382 0.18 2.81 24.56
C TYR A 382 0.34 3.21 23.07
N PRO A 383 -0.25 4.36 22.64
CA PRO A 383 -0.42 4.67 21.24
C PRO A 383 0.85 5.29 20.63
N VAL A 384 1.90 4.49 20.44
CA VAL A 384 3.10 4.94 19.72
C VAL A 384 2.78 5.04 18.23
N ASP A 385 3.18 6.15 17.62
CA ASP A 385 3.35 6.27 16.18
C ASP A 385 4.84 6.28 15.86
N VAL A 386 5.21 5.72 14.71
CA VAL A 386 6.56 5.85 14.15
C VAL A 386 6.49 6.83 13.00
N GLU A 387 7.08 8.00 13.21
CA GLU A 387 7.29 8.98 12.16
C GLU A 387 8.57 8.68 11.41
N THR A 388 8.48 8.81 10.09
CA THR A 388 9.61 8.62 9.20
C THR A 388 9.81 9.85 8.35
N THR A 389 11.07 10.22 8.17
CA THR A 389 11.46 11.33 7.29
C THR A 389 12.71 10.99 6.51
N GLY A 390 12.80 11.50 5.29
CA GLY A 390 13.97 11.30 4.45
C GLY A 390 14.03 12.31 3.32
N VAL A 391 15.20 12.44 2.71
CA VAL A 391 15.40 13.26 1.51
C VAL A 391 15.95 12.37 0.40
N VAL A 392 15.37 12.48 -0.78
CA VAL A 392 15.90 11.89 -2.01
C VAL A 392 16.72 12.95 -2.72
N TYR A 393 18.01 12.67 -2.85
CA TYR A 393 18.93 13.55 -3.55
C TYR A 393 19.17 13.02 -4.95
N GLY A 394 19.21 13.92 -5.91
CA GLY A 394 19.43 13.60 -7.32
C GLY A 394 20.89 13.54 -7.70
N ASN A 395 21.19 14.02 -8.91
CA ASN A 395 22.52 13.98 -9.52
C ASN A 395 23.66 14.32 -8.53
N GLN A 396 24.56 13.35 -8.29
CA GLN A 396 25.69 13.44 -7.34
C GLN A 396 25.31 13.91 -5.93
N SER A 397 24.06 13.70 -5.51
CA SER A 397 23.48 14.24 -4.28
C SER A 397 23.54 15.77 -4.16
N ALA A 398 23.64 16.49 -5.28
CA ALA A 398 23.80 17.94 -5.33
C ALA A 398 22.47 18.72 -5.35
N ILE A 399 21.36 18.04 -5.65
CA ILE A 399 20.00 18.60 -5.69
C ILE A 399 19.06 17.77 -4.82
N VAL A 400 17.96 18.38 -4.38
CA VAL A 400 16.87 17.68 -3.69
C VAL A 400 15.82 17.35 -4.75
N GLU A 401 15.56 16.06 -4.97
CA GLU A 401 14.52 15.61 -5.89
C GLU A 401 13.17 15.44 -5.18
N ASP A 402 13.21 14.94 -3.94
CA ASP A 402 12.01 14.65 -3.18
C ASP A 402 12.28 14.70 -1.67
N ALA A 403 11.24 14.94 -0.88
CA ALA A 403 11.27 14.83 0.58
C ALA A 403 10.15 13.88 1.03
N LEU A 404 10.56 12.86 1.76
CA LEU A 404 9.68 11.78 2.21
C LEU A 404 9.26 12.07 3.65
N SER A 405 7.96 11.97 3.91
CA SER A 405 7.41 11.98 5.26
C SER A 405 6.18 11.09 5.31
N ASP A 406 6.13 10.23 6.32
CA ASP A 406 5.03 9.32 6.56
C ASP A 406 5.04 8.91 8.05
N ALA A 407 3.88 8.56 8.59
CA ALA A 407 3.71 8.15 9.98
C ALA A 407 2.79 6.94 10.05
N ILE A 408 3.19 5.91 10.81
CA ILE A 408 2.41 4.69 10.98
C ILE A 408 2.16 4.39 12.47
N PRO A 409 0.96 3.91 12.84
CA PRO A 409 0.75 3.34 14.16
C PRO A 409 1.68 2.15 14.34
N LEU A 410 2.42 2.13 15.45
CA LEU A 410 3.25 1.00 15.84
C LEU A 410 2.49 0.15 16.87
N PRO A 411 2.05 -1.07 16.53
CA PRO A 411 1.57 -2.01 17.53
C PRO A 411 2.77 -2.46 18.37
N LEU A 412 2.87 -2.02 19.62
CA LEU A 412 4.00 -2.37 20.50
C LEU A 412 4.12 -3.89 20.70
N ALA A 413 2.98 -4.60 20.76
CA ALA A 413 2.96 -6.05 20.80
C ALA A 413 3.71 -6.67 19.61
N ALA A 414 3.66 -6.06 18.41
CA ALA A 414 4.32 -6.57 17.21
C ALA A 414 5.85 -6.44 17.24
N LEU A 415 6.43 -5.74 18.22
CA LEU A 415 7.87 -5.75 18.42
C LEU A 415 8.33 -7.16 18.85
N ARG A 416 7.57 -7.85 19.70
CA ARG A 416 7.92 -9.21 20.15
C ARG A 416 7.71 -10.24 19.04
N GLU A 417 8.77 -10.96 18.67
CA GLU A 417 8.76 -11.95 17.57
C GLU A 417 7.76 -13.12 17.80
N ASP A 418 7.49 -13.47 19.06
CA ASP A 418 6.57 -14.54 19.44
C ASP A 418 5.09 -14.14 19.45
N SER A 419 4.78 -12.84 19.28
CA SER A 419 3.42 -12.33 19.39
C SER A 419 2.57 -12.60 18.14
N ALA A 420 1.26 -12.80 18.36
CA ALA A 420 0.30 -12.88 17.27
C ALA A 420 0.27 -11.59 16.40
N ALA A 421 0.51 -10.42 17.02
CA ALA A 421 0.56 -9.14 16.33
C ALA A 421 1.75 -9.05 15.37
N HIS A 422 2.93 -9.55 15.76
CA HIS A 422 4.12 -9.60 14.90
C HIS A 422 3.87 -10.44 13.66
N ALA A 423 3.38 -11.67 13.85
CA ALA A 423 3.02 -12.57 12.75
C ALA A 423 1.95 -11.94 11.83
N ALA A 424 0.94 -11.29 12.40
CA ALA A 424 -0.12 -10.64 11.62
C ALA A 424 0.40 -9.51 10.73
N VAL A 425 1.29 -8.64 11.25
CA VAL A 425 1.88 -7.55 10.45
C VAL A 425 2.70 -8.10 9.29
N LEU A 426 3.58 -9.06 9.52
CA LEU A 426 4.41 -9.64 8.46
C LEU A 426 3.57 -10.32 7.38
N ILE A 427 2.56 -11.11 7.78
CA ILE A 427 1.62 -11.76 6.85
C ILE A 427 0.89 -10.71 6.00
N VAL A 428 0.43 -9.62 6.58
CA VAL A 428 -0.30 -8.56 5.87
C VAL A 428 0.57 -7.85 4.85
N VAL A 429 1.81 -7.53 5.21
CA VAL A 429 2.78 -6.90 4.30
C VAL A 429 3.09 -7.83 3.13
N GLU A 430 3.37 -9.11 3.40
CA GLU A 430 3.64 -10.13 2.38
C GLU A 430 2.43 -10.32 1.46
N GLN A 431 1.23 -10.47 2.03
CA GLN A 431 -0.01 -10.59 1.28
C GLN A 431 -0.21 -9.39 0.34
N ALA A 432 0.01 -8.16 0.80
CA ALA A 432 -0.17 -6.97 -0.02
C ALA A 432 0.77 -6.96 -1.25
N GLU A 433 2.05 -7.28 -1.05
CA GLU A 433 3.04 -7.37 -2.15
C GLU A 433 2.71 -8.52 -3.12
N ASP A 434 2.26 -9.67 -2.60
CA ASP A 434 1.87 -10.82 -3.41
C ASP A 434 0.59 -10.56 -4.21
N LEU A 435 -0.38 -9.82 -3.65
CA LEU A 435 -1.57 -9.38 -4.37
C LEU A 435 -1.22 -8.43 -5.51
N ALA A 436 -0.29 -7.49 -5.28
CA ALA A 436 0.23 -6.60 -6.31
C ALA A 436 0.93 -7.39 -7.44
N ARG A 437 1.76 -8.38 -7.07
CA ARG A 437 2.41 -9.29 -8.02
C ARG A 437 1.39 -10.11 -8.80
N ALA A 438 0.33 -10.60 -8.15
CA ALA A 438 -0.74 -11.36 -8.80
C ALA A 438 -1.49 -10.52 -9.85
N LEU A 439 -1.76 -9.24 -9.57
CA LEU A 439 -2.37 -8.32 -10.53
C LEU A 439 -1.44 -7.96 -11.70
N ASN A 440 -0.15 -7.77 -11.42
CA ASN A 440 0.85 -7.56 -12.48
C ASN A 440 0.93 -8.78 -13.41
N ASN A 441 0.92 -9.99 -12.85
CA ASN A 441 0.88 -11.22 -13.62
C ASN A 441 -0.41 -11.36 -14.43
N LEU A 442 -1.57 -11.04 -13.83
CA LEU A 442 -2.84 -11.01 -14.57
C LEU A 442 -2.77 -10.05 -15.75
N SER A 443 -2.26 -8.83 -15.56
CA SER A 443 -2.12 -7.86 -16.65
C SER A 443 -1.15 -8.35 -17.74
N ALA A 444 -0.08 -9.05 -17.39
CA ALA A 444 0.84 -9.64 -18.36
C ALA A 444 0.16 -10.74 -19.16
N ASP A 445 -0.55 -11.66 -18.50
CA ASP A 445 -1.26 -12.78 -19.14
C ASP A 445 -2.38 -12.26 -20.08
N LEU A 446 -3.09 -11.20 -19.70
CA LEU A 446 -4.09 -10.55 -20.55
C LEU A 446 -3.47 -9.88 -21.78
N ARG A 447 -2.30 -9.25 -21.65
CA ARG A 447 -1.58 -8.66 -22.79
C ARG A 447 -1.08 -9.72 -23.76
N ARG A 448 -0.52 -10.81 -23.26
CA ARG A 448 -0.12 -11.98 -24.07
C ARG A 448 -1.29 -12.60 -24.82
N ALA A 449 -2.48 -12.66 -24.18
CA ALA A 449 -3.70 -13.12 -24.84
C ALA A 449 -4.13 -12.26 -26.04
N LEU A 450 -3.68 -11.00 -26.10
CA LEU A 450 -3.85 -10.09 -27.24
C LEU A 450 -2.61 -10.01 -28.14
N GLY A 451 -1.54 -10.75 -27.79
CA GLY A 451 -0.22 -10.75 -28.43
C GLY A 451 0.56 -9.46 -28.28
N GLY A 452 0.33 -8.74 -27.19
CA GLY A 452 1.20 -7.66 -26.75
C GLY A 452 2.18 -8.16 -25.68
N GLU A 453 3.31 -7.48 -25.57
CA GLU A 453 4.29 -7.77 -24.52
C GLU A 453 3.82 -7.30 -23.14
N PRO A 454 4.29 -7.94 -22.04
CA PRO A 454 4.12 -7.42 -20.69
C PRO A 454 4.61 -5.97 -20.56
N ILE A 455 4.06 -5.24 -19.59
CA ILE A 455 4.53 -3.87 -19.30
C ILE A 455 6.00 -3.95 -18.85
N PRO A 456 6.95 -3.23 -19.49
CA PRO A 456 8.33 -3.15 -19.02
C PRO A 456 8.40 -2.71 -17.55
N TRP A 457 9.46 -3.09 -16.84
CA TRP A 457 9.57 -2.81 -15.41
C TRP A 457 9.87 -1.35 -15.08
N ASP A 458 10.43 -0.62 -16.05
CA ASP A 458 10.85 0.77 -15.99
C ASP A 458 9.85 1.73 -16.64
N ARG A 459 8.73 1.23 -17.21
CA ARG A 459 7.78 2.04 -17.98
C ARG A 459 6.35 1.86 -17.50
N SER A 460 5.68 2.99 -17.25
CA SER A 460 4.24 3.10 -16.91
C SER A 460 3.86 2.60 -15.51
N GLN A 461 2.76 3.13 -14.96
CA GLN A 461 2.16 2.62 -13.73
C GLN A 461 1.59 1.22 -13.95
N ARG A 462 1.89 0.30 -13.03
CA ARG A 462 1.39 -1.06 -13.10
C ARG A 462 0.12 -1.21 -12.24
N PRO A 463 -0.78 -2.16 -12.56
CA PRO A 463 -1.97 -2.42 -11.74
C PRO A 463 -1.64 -2.80 -10.29
N GLY A 464 -0.46 -3.39 -10.06
CA GLY A 464 0.08 -3.66 -8.73
C GLY A 464 0.28 -2.39 -7.90
N ASP A 465 0.75 -1.30 -8.49
CA ASP A 465 0.96 -0.03 -7.77
C ASP A 465 -0.40 0.58 -7.38
N VAL A 466 -1.38 0.48 -8.27
CA VAL A 466 -2.76 0.93 -8.03
C VAL A 466 -3.38 0.19 -6.85
N VAL A 467 -3.20 -1.13 -6.75
CA VAL A 467 -3.74 -1.88 -5.61
C VAL A 467 -3.00 -1.57 -4.33
N LEU A 468 -1.67 -1.42 -4.34
CA LEU A 468 -0.90 -1.09 -3.14
C LEU A 468 -1.35 0.26 -2.56
N HIS A 469 -1.63 1.24 -3.42
CA HIS A 469 -2.22 2.51 -2.99
C HIS A 469 -3.61 2.31 -2.36
N ALA A 470 -4.47 1.49 -2.97
CA ALA A 470 -5.80 1.18 -2.41
C ALA A 470 -5.74 0.36 -1.09
N LEU A 471 -4.66 -0.38 -0.85
CA LEU A 471 -4.44 -1.15 0.38
C LEU A 471 -3.84 -0.30 1.51
N ASP A 472 -3.23 0.86 1.22
CA ASP A 472 -2.52 1.70 2.21
C ASP A 472 -3.40 2.04 3.42
N ASP A 473 -4.59 2.62 3.18
CA ASP A 473 -5.56 2.95 4.25
C ASP A 473 -6.01 1.72 5.05
N LEU A 474 -6.11 0.57 4.39
CA LEU A 474 -6.52 -0.68 5.03
C LEU A 474 -5.42 -1.21 5.96
N VAL A 475 -4.15 -1.14 5.54
CA VAL A 475 -3.01 -1.52 6.37
C VAL A 475 -2.91 -0.58 7.57
N ARG A 476 -2.98 0.74 7.37
CA ARG A 476 -2.92 1.72 8.47
C ARG A 476 -4.02 1.50 9.50
N ARG A 477 -5.25 1.25 9.03
CA ARG A 477 -6.37 0.93 9.91
C ARG A 477 -6.17 -0.39 10.66
N LEU A 478 -5.58 -1.39 10.02
CA LEU A 478 -5.24 -2.64 10.68
C LEU A 478 -4.17 -2.41 11.76
N LEU A 479 -3.09 -1.68 11.45
CA LEU A 479 -2.05 -1.35 12.42
C LEU A 479 -2.61 -0.60 13.65
N ALA A 480 -3.48 0.38 13.43
CA ALA A 480 -4.17 1.06 14.54
C ALA A 480 -5.04 0.09 15.37
N GLY A 481 -5.72 -0.85 14.71
CA GLY A 481 -6.51 -1.89 15.37
C GLY A 481 -5.65 -2.90 16.15
N LEU A 482 -4.51 -3.31 15.61
CA LEU A 482 -3.56 -4.20 16.29
C LEU A 482 -2.93 -3.51 17.50
N ARG A 483 -2.62 -2.22 17.39
CA ARG A 483 -2.15 -1.41 18.52
C ARG A 483 -3.16 -1.36 19.66
N ALA A 484 -4.44 -1.18 19.33
CA ALA A 484 -5.51 -1.19 20.33
C ALA A 484 -5.83 -2.60 20.87
N ALA A 485 -5.55 -3.65 20.10
CA ALA A 485 -5.76 -5.04 20.53
C ALA A 485 -4.72 -5.50 21.55
N GLY A 486 -3.51 -4.89 21.56
CA GLY A 486 -2.41 -5.31 22.42
C GLY A 486 -2.07 -6.78 22.19
N GLU A 487 -2.26 -7.60 23.22
CA GLU A 487 -1.97 -9.05 23.22
C GLU A 487 -3.21 -9.93 23.03
N ASP A 488 -4.39 -9.35 22.75
CA ASP A 488 -5.62 -10.13 22.49
C ASP A 488 -5.55 -10.85 21.13
N GLU A 489 -5.19 -12.13 21.17
CA GLU A 489 -5.05 -12.98 19.98
C GLU A 489 -6.35 -13.09 19.14
N GLU A 490 -7.51 -13.08 19.79
CA GLU A 490 -8.79 -13.20 19.08
C GLU A 490 -9.12 -11.91 18.31
N LEU A 491 -8.85 -10.75 18.90
CA LEU A 491 -8.94 -9.46 18.20
C LEU A 491 -7.94 -9.38 17.04
N VAL A 492 -6.70 -9.83 17.23
CA VAL A 492 -5.69 -9.91 16.15
C VAL A 492 -6.18 -10.81 15.01
N ARG A 493 -6.69 -12.01 15.33
CA ARG A 493 -7.23 -12.96 14.35
C ARG A 493 -8.43 -12.39 13.59
N ARG A 494 -9.35 -11.70 14.28
CA ARG A 494 -10.48 -10.99 13.66
C ARG A 494 -10.01 -9.86 12.74
N GLY A 495 -8.99 -9.11 13.17
CA GLY A 495 -8.34 -8.06 12.38
C GLY A 495 -7.78 -8.61 11.07
N ARG A 496 -7.04 -9.73 11.13
CA ARG A 496 -6.50 -10.40 9.95
C ARG A 496 -7.59 -10.90 9.00
N LYS A 497 -8.65 -11.54 9.52
CA LYS A 497 -9.78 -11.97 8.68
C LYS A 497 -10.45 -10.79 7.98
N ALA A 498 -10.65 -9.68 8.69
CA ALA A 498 -11.22 -8.46 8.13
C ALA A 498 -10.30 -7.83 7.06
N TRP A 499 -8.99 -7.87 7.26
CA TRP A 499 -7.99 -7.49 6.25
C TRP A 499 -8.16 -8.31 4.98
N GLU A 500 -8.13 -9.64 5.06
CA GLU A 500 -8.21 -10.49 3.86
C GLU A 500 -9.52 -10.27 3.09
N GLN A 501 -10.64 -10.05 3.79
CA GLN A 501 -11.95 -9.76 3.16
C GLN A 501 -11.96 -8.41 2.42
N LYS A 502 -11.27 -7.41 2.97
CA LYS A 502 -11.19 -6.07 2.35
C LYS A 502 -10.16 -6.04 1.22
N ALA A 503 -9.01 -6.67 1.41
CA ALA A 503 -7.97 -6.81 0.40
C ALA A 503 -8.49 -7.56 -0.83
N LEU A 504 -9.25 -8.65 -0.64
CA LEU A 504 -9.89 -9.37 -1.75
C LEU A 504 -10.80 -8.46 -2.58
N ARG A 505 -11.62 -7.63 -1.93
CA ARG A 505 -12.51 -6.68 -2.62
C ARG A 505 -11.72 -5.61 -3.38
N ALA A 506 -10.68 -5.04 -2.77
CA ALA A 506 -9.83 -4.04 -3.41
C ALA A 506 -9.13 -4.59 -4.65
N VAL A 507 -8.59 -5.80 -4.55
CA VAL A 507 -7.91 -6.50 -5.65
C VAL A 507 -8.87 -6.81 -6.80
N TRP A 508 -10.10 -7.28 -6.51
CA TRP A 508 -11.11 -7.51 -7.54
C TRP A 508 -11.57 -6.21 -8.21
N ALA A 509 -11.67 -5.11 -7.47
CA ALA A 509 -12.01 -3.81 -8.07
C ALA A 509 -11.01 -3.36 -9.14
N VAL A 510 -9.71 -3.66 -8.97
CA VAL A 510 -8.68 -3.42 -10.00
C VAL A 510 -8.78 -4.46 -11.12
N ALA A 511 -8.92 -5.74 -10.77
CA ALA A 511 -9.00 -6.83 -11.76
C ALA A 511 -10.21 -6.68 -12.70
N ASP A 512 -11.38 -6.29 -12.18
CA ASP A 512 -12.61 -6.11 -12.96
C ASP A 512 -12.46 -4.99 -14.00
N ARG A 513 -11.71 -3.93 -13.68
CA ARG A 513 -11.36 -2.88 -14.66
C ARG A 513 -10.47 -3.42 -15.78
N LEU A 514 -9.50 -4.28 -15.45
CA LEU A 514 -8.66 -4.95 -16.45
C LEU A 514 -9.50 -5.85 -17.37
N PHE A 515 -10.43 -6.64 -16.81
CA PHE A 515 -11.30 -7.51 -17.58
C PHE A 515 -12.29 -6.72 -18.46
N ALA A 516 -12.88 -5.64 -17.95
CA ALA A 516 -13.82 -4.80 -18.70
C ALA A 516 -13.17 -4.14 -19.94
N GLY A 517 -11.86 -3.92 -19.92
CA GLY A 517 -11.10 -3.40 -21.06
C GLY A 517 -10.76 -4.43 -22.14
N MET A 518 -11.09 -5.71 -21.97
CA MET A 518 -10.66 -6.77 -22.89
C MET A 518 -11.60 -6.94 -24.09
N PRO A 519 -11.10 -6.92 -25.34
CA PRO A 519 -11.90 -7.20 -26.51
C PRO A 519 -12.25 -8.70 -26.61
N GLY A 520 -13.32 -9.02 -27.35
CA GLY A 520 -13.78 -10.42 -27.53
C GLY A 520 -12.73 -11.36 -28.12
N ALA A 521 -11.70 -10.84 -28.80
CA ALA A 521 -10.57 -11.62 -29.31
C ALA A 521 -9.76 -12.33 -28.19
N ALA A 522 -9.76 -11.79 -26.96
CA ALA A 522 -9.09 -12.39 -25.81
C ALA A 522 -9.70 -13.75 -25.37
N PHE A 523 -10.88 -14.11 -25.90
CA PHE A 523 -11.56 -15.36 -25.60
C PHE A 523 -10.80 -16.59 -26.14
N LEU A 524 -10.37 -16.55 -27.42
CA LEU A 524 -9.52 -17.60 -27.99
C LEU A 524 -8.09 -17.49 -27.49
N GLY A 525 -7.65 -16.25 -27.27
CA GLY A 525 -6.28 -15.96 -26.88
C GLY A 525 -5.28 -16.13 -28.01
N ARG A 526 -4.00 -16.17 -27.64
CA ARG A 526 -2.87 -16.41 -28.55
C ARG A 526 -1.89 -17.40 -27.97
N GLU A 527 -1.20 -18.11 -28.86
CA GLU A 527 -0.10 -18.99 -28.52
C GLU A 527 1.20 -18.21 -28.47
N GLU A 528 1.98 -18.45 -27.43
CA GLU A 528 3.33 -17.93 -27.26
C GLU A 528 4.19 -19.06 -26.66
N GLY A 529 5.10 -19.59 -27.47
CA GLY A 529 5.86 -20.80 -27.13
C GLY A 529 4.94 -22.03 -27.00
N GLU A 530 5.11 -22.79 -25.91
CA GLU A 530 4.28 -23.98 -25.60
C GLU A 530 2.97 -23.63 -24.87
N SER A 531 2.71 -22.35 -24.58
CA SER A 531 1.56 -21.90 -23.76
C SER A 531 0.54 -21.13 -24.59
N THR A 532 -0.75 -21.41 -24.39
CA THR A 532 -1.82 -20.57 -24.92
C THR A 532 -2.38 -19.63 -23.85
N TYR A 533 -2.25 -18.33 -24.06
CA TYR A 533 -2.74 -17.29 -23.15
C TYR A 533 -4.15 -16.85 -23.54
N ARG A 534 -5.12 -16.99 -22.63
CA ARG A 534 -6.54 -16.63 -22.85
C ARG A 534 -7.07 -15.85 -21.65
N ILE A 535 -8.15 -15.08 -21.82
CA ILE A 535 -8.78 -14.37 -20.68
C ILE A 535 -9.19 -15.32 -19.54
N ALA A 536 -9.69 -16.51 -19.88
CA ALA A 536 -10.08 -17.51 -18.90
C ALA A 536 -8.86 -18.16 -18.21
N THR A 537 -7.71 -18.29 -18.90
CA THR A 537 -6.49 -18.85 -18.29
C THR A 537 -5.91 -17.88 -17.28
N ALA A 538 -5.88 -16.61 -17.66
CA ALA A 538 -5.42 -15.52 -16.83
C ALA A 538 -6.28 -15.38 -15.57
N GLU A 539 -7.62 -15.37 -15.69
CA GLU A 539 -8.51 -15.27 -14.52
C GLU A 539 -8.40 -16.50 -13.60
N ALA A 540 -8.36 -17.71 -14.14
CA ALA A 540 -8.26 -18.93 -13.32
C ALA A 540 -6.93 -18.98 -12.56
N ALA A 541 -5.81 -18.66 -13.21
CA ALA A 541 -4.50 -18.56 -12.57
C ALA A 541 -4.51 -17.47 -11.48
N PHE A 542 -5.12 -16.32 -11.77
CA PHE A 542 -5.29 -15.24 -10.80
C PHE A 542 -6.10 -15.69 -9.58
N ARG A 543 -7.28 -16.30 -9.76
CA ARG A 543 -8.11 -16.85 -8.66
C ARG A 543 -7.35 -17.86 -7.80
N ARG A 544 -6.59 -18.77 -8.42
CA ARG A 544 -5.75 -19.73 -7.67
C ARG A 544 -4.67 -19.04 -6.84
N ARG A 545 -4.01 -18.01 -7.40
CA ARG A 545 -3.02 -17.20 -6.67
C ARG A 545 -3.69 -16.50 -5.48
N LEU A 546 -4.83 -15.84 -5.69
CA LEU A 546 -5.60 -15.21 -4.60
C LEU A 546 -5.98 -16.21 -3.50
N GLY A 547 -6.37 -17.43 -3.89
CA GLY A 547 -6.72 -18.49 -2.94
C GLY A 547 -5.58 -18.96 -2.05
N ARG A 548 -4.33 -18.85 -2.52
CA ARG A 548 -3.13 -19.14 -1.73
C ARG A 548 -2.71 -17.96 -0.86
N ILE A 549 -2.85 -16.74 -1.39
CA ILE A 549 -2.46 -15.51 -0.69
C ILE A 549 -3.43 -15.18 0.46
N LEU A 550 -4.75 -15.36 0.26
CA LEU A 550 -5.80 -14.95 1.20
C LEU A 550 -6.61 -16.14 1.77
N PRO A 551 -5.96 -17.06 2.51
CA PRO A 551 -6.55 -18.34 2.88
C PRO A 551 -7.78 -18.23 3.77
N LEU A 552 -7.95 -17.20 4.60
CA LEU A 552 -9.08 -17.09 5.55
C LEU A 552 -10.42 -16.75 4.89
N VAL A 553 -10.41 -16.34 3.61
CA VAL A 553 -11.61 -15.88 2.89
C VAL A 553 -11.90 -16.76 1.68
N THR A 554 -10.91 -17.48 1.16
CA THR A 554 -11.03 -18.27 -0.06
C THR A 554 -11.24 -19.77 0.16
N VAL A 555 -11.24 -20.26 1.41
CA VAL A 555 -11.80 -21.59 1.69
C VAL A 555 -13.30 -21.55 1.38
N PRO A 556 -13.83 -22.40 0.48
CA PRO A 556 -15.23 -22.38 0.16
C PRO A 556 -16.04 -22.79 1.40
N SER A 557 -16.74 -21.85 2.03
CA SER A 557 -17.96 -22.22 2.73
C SER A 557 -18.96 -22.61 1.64
N GLU A 558 -19.39 -23.87 1.60
CA GLU A 558 -20.35 -24.43 0.64
C GLU A 558 -21.65 -23.61 0.49
N GLN A 559 -21.91 -22.66 1.39
CA GLN A 559 -23.09 -21.81 1.44
C GLN A 559 -23.16 -20.67 0.40
N PHE A 560 -22.05 -20.25 -0.24
CA PHE A 560 -22.06 -19.03 -1.08
C PHE A 560 -22.41 -19.26 -2.56
N MET A 561 -22.48 -20.51 -3.04
CA MET A 561 -22.80 -20.82 -4.44
C MET A 561 -24.30 -20.84 -4.77
N THR A 562 -25.16 -20.66 -3.77
CA THR A 562 -26.61 -20.92 -3.87
C THR A 562 -27.47 -19.65 -4.03
N SER A 563 -26.90 -18.44 -3.94
CA SER A 563 -27.70 -17.22 -3.64
C SER A 563 -28.01 -16.26 -4.79
N LEU A 564 -27.64 -16.52 -6.05
CA LEU A 564 -27.87 -15.55 -7.15
C LEU A 564 -28.88 -15.99 -8.24
N TRP A 565 -29.58 -17.10 -8.02
CA TRP A 565 -30.83 -17.49 -8.70
C TRP A 565 -31.51 -18.49 -7.78
N PRO A 566 -32.84 -18.47 -7.53
CA PRO A 566 -33.45 -19.50 -6.71
C PRO A 566 -33.25 -20.85 -7.41
N GLN A 567 -32.30 -21.64 -6.91
CA GLN A 567 -32.12 -23.02 -7.32
C GLN A 567 -33.32 -23.77 -6.76
N PHE A 568 -34.27 -24.08 -7.62
CA PHE A 568 -35.39 -24.95 -7.25
C PHE A 568 -34.86 -26.36 -7.02
N HIS A 569 -34.82 -26.77 -5.75
CA HIS A 569 -34.78 -28.18 -5.37
C HIS A 569 -36.22 -28.70 -5.35
N PRO A 570 -36.59 -29.70 -6.17
CA PRO A 570 -37.90 -30.33 -6.04
C PRO A 570 -37.86 -31.30 -4.85
N GLU A 571 -38.63 -31.01 -3.80
CA GLU A 571 -38.96 -32.01 -2.77
C GLU A 571 -39.83 -33.10 -3.39
N GLU A 572 -39.55 -34.36 -3.03
CA GLU A 572 -40.25 -35.55 -3.51
C GLU A 572 -41.71 -35.58 -3.02
N GLU A 573 -42.67 -35.51 -3.95
CA GLU A 573 -44.06 -35.82 -3.65
C GLU A 573 -44.20 -37.32 -3.35
N SER A 574 -44.54 -37.64 -2.10
CA SER A 574 -45.07 -38.96 -1.71
C SER A 574 -46.50 -39.13 -2.24
N PRO A 575 -46.93 -40.36 -2.61
CA PRO A 575 -48.25 -40.58 -3.21
C PRO A 575 -49.37 -40.39 -2.18
N PRO A 576 -50.61 -40.05 -2.61
CA PRO A 576 -51.69 -39.73 -1.69
C PRO A 576 -52.22 -40.98 -1.00
N GLY A 577 -52.08 -41.02 0.33
CA GLY A 577 -52.75 -41.97 1.20
C GLY A 577 -54.22 -41.62 1.39
N ASP A 578 -55.06 -42.63 1.19
CA ASP A 578 -56.48 -42.71 1.49
C ASP A 578 -56.82 -42.25 2.91
N GLN A 579 -57.61 -41.19 3.06
CA GLN A 579 -58.36 -40.90 4.28
C GLN A 579 -59.74 -40.36 3.95
N SER A 580 -60.71 -41.27 3.97
CA SER A 580 -62.12 -40.96 4.10
C SER A 580 -62.52 -40.88 5.59
N ARG A 581 -63.49 -39.99 5.86
CA ARG A 581 -64.39 -39.88 7.04
C ARG A 581 -64.06 -38.86 8.14
N ALA A 582 -64.81 -37.75 8.01
CA ALA A 582 -65.87 -37.30 8.92
C ALA A 582 -65.50 -36.52 10.20
N GLY A 583 -66.07 -35.32 10.30
CA GLY A 583 -66.21 -34.56 11.55
C GLY A 583 -66.57 -33.09 11.31
N VAL A 584 -67.85 -32.81 11.07
CA VAL A 584 -68.42 -31.44 11.06
C VAL A 584 -68.87 -31.09 12.47
N GLN A 585 -68.52 -29.91 12.99
CA GLN A 585 -69.41 -29.05 13.77
C GLN A 585 -68.97 -27.56 13.72
N PRO A 586 -69.91 -26.59 13.85
CA PRO A 586 -69.74 -25.24 13.33
C PRO A 586 -69.64 -24.14 14.39
N GLY A 587 -69.06 -22.99 13.99
CA GLY A 587 -69.43 -21.68 14.51
C GLY A 587 -68.34 -20.87 15.21
N ARG A 588 -67.76 -19.89 14.49
CA ARG A 588 -67.68 -18.49 14.95
C ARG A 588 -67.20 -17.59 13.81
N ILE A 589 -67.99 -16.57 13.51
CA ILE A 589 -67.61 -15.44 12.67
C ILE A 589 -66.96 -14.43 13.61
N ASP A 590 -65.70 -14.04 13.36
CA ASP A 590 -65.28 -12.68 13.66
C ASP A 590 -64.22 -12.18 12.68
N GLN A 591 -64.20 -10.86 12.55
CA GLN A 591 -63.85 -10.08 11.37
C GLN A 591 -62.34 -9.90 11.13
N GLY A 592 -62.00 -9.68 9.86
CA GLY A 592 -60.86 -8.84 9.48
C GLY A 592 -59.60 -9.59 9.07
N ASP A 593 -59.60 -10.25 7.92
CA ASP A 593 -58.34 -10.64 7.28
C ASP A 593 -58.25 -10.05 5.86
N THR A 594 -57.22 -9.23 5.69
CA THR A 594 -56.89 -8.58 4.43
C THR A 594 -56.38 -9.70 3.54
N THR A 595 -57.09 -10.00 2.45
CA THR A 595 -56.73 -11.07 1.51
C THR A 595 -55.26 -10.95 1.10
N MET A 596 -54.40 -11.75 1.74
CA MET A 596 -53.12 -12.13 1.18
C MET A 596 -53.44 -12.84 -0.13
N THR A 597 -53.16 -12.16 -1.23
CA THR A 597 -53.11 -12.77 -2.54
C THR A 597 -52.19 -13.99 -2.43
N GLU A 598 -52.77 -15.18 -2.51
CA GLU A 598 -52.05 -16.42 -2.77
C GLU A 598 -51.08 -16.14 -3.91
N ARG A 599 -49.78 -16.06 -3.60
CA ARG A 599 -48.74 -16.00 -4.62
C ARG A 599 -48.80 -17.31 -5.38
N LYS A 600 -49.59 -17.34 -6.47
CA LYS A 600 -49.58 -18.40 -7.47
C LYS A 600 -48.12 -18.70 -7.78
N ARG A 601 -47.68 -19.93 -7.49
CA ARG A 601 -46.33 -20.38 -7.81
C ARG A 601 -46.07 -20.09 -9.29
N PRO A 602 -44.94 -19.46 -9.65
CA PRO A 602 -44.65 -19.14 -11.03
C PRO A 602 -44.62 -20.44 -11.86
N PRO A 603 -45.15 -20.44 -13.10
CA PRO A 603 -45.18 -21.63 -13.93
C PRO A 603 -43.76 -22.16 -14.17
N LEU A 604 -43.59 -23.48 -14.08
CA LEU A 604 -42.29 -24.11 -14.27
C LEU A 604 -41.87 -24.07 -15.75
N PRO A 605 -40.59 -23.80 -16.06
CA PRO A 605 -40.05 -23.89 -17.42
C PRO A 605 -40.35 -25.24 -18.07
N TYR A 606 -40.46 -25.29 -19.40
CA TYR A 606 -40.87 -26.49 -20.14
C TYR A 606 -40.08 -27.75 -19.75
N TRP A 607 -38.76 -27.66 -19.66
CA TRP A 607 -37.90 -28.78 -19.27
C TRP A 607 -38.10 -29.18 -17.80
N ALA A 608 -38.29 -28.24 -16.87
CA ALA A 608 -38.53 -28.56 -15.46
C ALA A 608 -39.88 -29.28 -15.24
N ARG A 609 -40.86 -29.02 -16.11
CA ARG A 609 -42.15 -29.73 -16.12
C ARG A 609 -42.02 -31.19 -16.58
N ARG A 610 -41.20 -31.47 -17.59
CA ARG A 610 -41.12 -32.80 -18.23
C ARG A 610 -39.94 -33.67 -17.78
N ILE A 611 -38.89 -33.07 -17.22
CA ILE A 611 -37.63 -33.74 -16.89
C ILE A 611 -37.41 -33.67 -15.37
N GLY A 612 -37.00 -34.78 -14.77
CA GLY A 612 -36.70 -34.89 -13.34
C GLY A 612 -35.34 -34.26 -12.99
N ALA A 613 -35.08 -34.11 -11.68
CA ALA A 613 -33.77 -33.68 -11.19
C ALA A 613 -32.64 -34.65 -11.57
N ASP A 614 -32.98 -35.92 -11.82
CA ASP A 614 -32.09 -36.97 -12.33
C ASP A 614 -31.73 -36.82 -13.82
N GLY A 615 -32.30 -35.81 -14.50
CA GLY A 615 -32.09 -35.58 -15.93
C GLY A 615 -32.77 -36.58 -16.85
N ARG A 616 -33.76 -37.35 -16.36
CA ARG A 616 -34.56 -38.29 -17.15
C ARG A 616 -35.99 -37.75 -17.37
N TRP A 617 -36.67 -38.26 -18.39
CA TRP A 617 -38.09 -37.95 -18.59
C TRP A 617 -38.92 -38.40 -17.38
N ARG A 618 -39.85 -37.55 -16.94
CA ARG A 618 -40.83 -37.95 -15.93
C ARG A 618 -41.75 -39.02 -16.53
N ARG A 619 -41.77 -40.21 -15.91
CA ARG A 619 -42.43 -41.42 -16.45
C ARG A 619 -43.89 -41.19 -16.87
N HIS A 620 -44.62 -40.33 -16.14
CA HIS A 620 -46.03 -40.05 -16.41
C HIS A 620 -46.29 -39.07 -17.59
N LEU A 621 -45.27 -38.37 -18.10
CA LEU A 621 -45.42 -37.38 -19.18
C LEU A 621 -44.86 -37.84 -20.54
N GLY A 622 -44.14 -38.96 -20.58
CA GLY A 622 -43.48 -39.46 -21.79
C GLY A 622 -42.37 -38.54 -22.31
N THR A 623 -41.90 -38.79 -23.54
CA THR A 623 -40.95 -37.93 -24.24
C THR A 623 -41.61 -36.61 -24.67
N ALA A 624 -40.80 -35.59 -25.05
CA ALA A 624 -41.35 -34.35 -25.56
C ALA A 624 -42.21 -34.58 -26.84
N PRO A 625 -43.47 -34.13 -26.89
CA PRO A 625 -44.30 -34.25 -28.07
C PRO A 625 -43.66 -33.58 -29.30
N GLY A 626 -43.73 -34.23 -30.45
CA GLY A 626 -43.17 -33.69 -31.70
C GLY A 626 -43.78 -32.34 -32.10
N GLU A 627 -45.06 -32.12 -31.77
CA GLU A 627 -45.75 -30.85 -31.97
C GLU A 627 -45.17 -29.72 -31.11
N ASP A 628 -44.88 -29.97 -29.83
CA ASP A 628 -44.26 -28.99 -28.93
C ASP A 628 -42.88 -28.57 -29.44
N LEU A 629 -42.07 -29.53 -29.90
CA LEU A 629 -40.76 -29.26 -30.49
C LEU A 629 -40.86 -28.50 -31.82
N ALA A 630 -41.85 -28.82 -32.65
CA ALA A 630 -42.10 -28.09 -33.90
C ALA A 630 -42.51 -26.64 -33.65
N ALA A 631 -43.39 -26.40 -32.66
CA ALA A 631 -43.76 -25.07 -32.22
C ALA A 631 -42.54 -24.28 -31.72
N MET A 632 -41.69 -24.89 -30.89
CA MET A 632 -40.46 -24.24 -30.41
C MET A 632 -39.49 -23.86 -31.53
N ARG A 633 -39.29 -24.75 -32.51
CA ARG A 633 -38.41 -24.42 -33.65
C ARG A 633 -38.97 -23.32 -34.54
N SER A 634 -40.29 -23.14 -34.60
CA SER A 634 -40.91 -22.07 -35.40
C SER A 634 -40.53 -20.65 -34.95
N GLY A 635 -40.02 -20.50 -33.72
CA GLY A 635 -39.45 -19.24 -33.23
C GLY A 635 -37.98 -19.00 -33.55
N LEU A 636 -37.25 -19.95 -34.12
CA LEU A 636 -35.81 -19.78 -34.39
C LEU A 636 -35.55 -18.61 -35.34
N GLY A 637 -34.88 -17.57 -34.83
CA GLY A 637 -34.55 -16.36 -35.59
C GLY A 637 -35.70 -15.35 -35.70
N ARG A 638 -36.78 -15.52 -34.92
CA ARG A 638 -37.87 -14.55 -34.80
C ARG A 638 -37.81 -13.85 -33.43
N PRO A 639 -38.35 -12.61 -33.30
CA PRO A 639 -38.44 -11.94 -32.00
C PRO A 639 -39.36 -12.69 -31.03
N ALA A 640 -39.09 -12.59 -29.72
CA ALA A 640 -40.01 -13.10 -28.71
C ALA A 640 -41.40 -12.43 -28.85
N GLY A 641 -42.47 -13.17 -28.53
CA GLY A 641 -43.84 -12.69 -28.68
C GLY A 641 -44.39 -12.74 -30.12
N SER A 642 -43.55 -12.81 -31.17
CA SER A 642 -44.02 -12.81 -32.57
C SER A 642 -44.57 -14.16 -33.09
N VAL A 643 -44.46 -15.23 -32.29
CA VAL A 643 -44.82 -16.60 -32.70
C VAL A 643 -45.91 -17.17 -31.78
N PRO A 644 -47.19 -17.15 -32.21
CA PRO A 644 -48.32 -17.54 -31.35
C PRO A 644 -48.25 -18.97 -30.81
N SER A 645 -47.74 -19.92 -31.61
CA SER A 645 -47.57 -21.32 -31.19
C SER A 645 -46.61 -21.51 -30.01
N LEU A 646 -45.74 -20.52 -29.76
CA LEU A 646 -44.77 -20.53 -28.65
C LEU A 646 -45.33 -19.96 -27.35
N TRP A 647 -46.42 -19.18 -27.39
CA TRP A 647 -46.92 -18.43 -26.23
C TRP A 647 -47.28 -19.34 -25.05
N ARG A 648 -47.79 -20.55 -25.31
CA ARG A 648 -48.13 -21.55 -24.28
C ARG A 648 -46.95 -22.06 -23.47
N PHE A 649 -45.72 -21.81 -23.92
CA PHE A 649 -44.49 -22.27 -23.25
C PHE A 649 -43.78 -21.19 -22.45
N TYR A 650 -44.14 -19.92 -22.63
CA TYR A 650 -43.58 -18.83 -21.82
C TYR A 650 -44.04 -18.93 -20.38
N THR A 651 -43.10 -18.72 -19.48
CA THR A 651 -43.32 -18.76 -18.03
C THR A 651 -42.96 -17.44 -17.37
N ARG A 652 -42.20 -16.59 -18.07
CA ARG A 652 -41.88 -15.25 -17.58
C ARG A 652 -43.10 -14.34 -17.67
N PRO A 653 -43.37 -13.55 -16.61
CA PRO A 653 -44.47 -12.59 -16.64
C PRO A 653 -44.24 -11.60 -17.78
N VAL A 654 -45.33 -11.19 -18.42
CA VAL A 654 -45.31 -10.13 -19.42
C VAL A 654 -45.15 -8.80 -18.68
N ASP A 655 -44.18 -8.00 -19.10
CA ASP A 655 -44.10 -6.60 -18.68
C ASP A 655 -45.19 -5.83 -19.42
N GLU A 656 -46.27 -5.47 -18.72
CA GLU A 656 -47.44 -4.82 -19.31
C GLU A 656 -47.10 -3.48 -19.96
N VAL A 657 -46.14 -2.74 -19.41
CA VAL A 657 -45.72 -1.43 -19.95
C VAL A 657 -44.98 -1.63 -21.26
N ARG A 658 -44.01 -2.55 -21.31
CA ARG A 658 -43.29 -2.86 -22.55
C ARG A 658 -44.22 -3.45 -23.62
N ALA A 659 -45.15 -4.32 -23.22
CA ALA A 659 -46.08 -4.94 -24.14
C ALA A 659 -47.00 -3.92 -24.84
N LEU A 660 -47.40 -2.83 -24.16
CA LEU A 660 -48.16 -1.72 -24.77
C LEU A 660 -47.39 -1.00 -25.88
N HIS A 661 -46.05 -1.02 -25.82
CA HIS A 661 -45.18 -0.47 -26.85
C HIS A 661 -44.74 -1.50 -27.90
N GLY A 662 -45.30 -2.72 -27.86
CA GLY A 662 -44.90 -3.82 -28.75
C GLY A 662 -43.52 -4.39 -28.43
N GLU A 663 -43.00 -4.11 -27.23
CA GLU A 663 -41.70 -4.56 -26.76
C GLU A 663 -41.84 -5.78 -25.82
N VAL A 664 -40.74 -6.52 -25.64
CA VAL A 664 -40.65 -7.68 -24.76
C VAL A 664 -39.58 -7.43 -23.69
N SER A 665 -39.74 -8.03 -22.52
CA SER A 665 -38.72 -7.96 -21.47
C SER A 665 -37.47 -8.75 -21.85
N ASP A 666 -36.31 -8.38 -21.29
CA ASP A 666 -35.04 -9.07 -21.49
C ASP A 666 -35.13 -10.54 -21.01
N GLU A 667 -35.89 -10.79 -19.94
CA GLU A 667 -36.20 -12.13 -19.41
C GLU A 667 -37.04 -12.94 -20.40
N GLN A 668 -38.06 -12.32 -21.03
CA GLN A 668 -38.89 -12.98 -22.05
C GLN A 668 -38.08 -13.29 -23.31
N ASN A 669 -37.19 -12.40 -23.71
CA ASN A 669 -36.28 -12.61 -24.83
C ASN A 669 -35.31 -13.79 -24.55
N ALA A 670 -34.70 -13.82 -23.37
CA ALA A 670 -33.84 -14.92 -22.94
C ALA A 670 -34.58 -16.27 -22.89
N GLU A 671 -35.81 -16.29 -22.36
CA GLU A 671 -36.66 -17.49 -22.34
C GLU A 671 -37.01 -17.96 -23.76
N HIS A 672 -37.37 -17.04 -24.66
CA HIS A 672 -37.65 -17.36 -26.06
C HIS A 672 -36.45 -18.02 -26.75
N VAL A 673 -35.26 -17.44 -26.61
CA VAL A 673 -34.04 -18.01 -27.20
C VAL A 673 -33.73 -19.38 -26.60
N ALA A 674 -33.87 -19.56 -25.28
CA ALA A 674 -33.63 -20.86 -24.65
C ALA A 674 -34.62 -21.94 -25.14
N LEU A 675 -35.92 -21.61 -25.25
CA LEU A 675 -36.96 -22.52 -25.75
C LEU A 675 -36.73 -22.92 -27.21
N THR A 676 -36.39 -21.96 -28.08
CA THR A 676 -36.18 -22.21 -29.51
C THR A 676 -34.92 -23.06 -29.74
N LEU A 677 -33.84 -22.80 -29.00
CA LEU A 677 -32.62 -23.63 -29.01
C LEU A 677 -32.86 -25.03 -28.41
N TYR A 678 -33.75 -25.18 -27.42
CA TYR A 678 -34.15 -26.48 -26.91
C TYR A 678 -34.93 -27.29 -27.95
N GLY A 679 -35.91 -26.66 -28.61
CA GLY A 679 -36.68 -27.28 -29.69
C GLY A 679 -35.81 -27.76 -30.85
N LEU A 680 -34.77 -26.99 -31.20
CA LEU A 680 -33.75 -27.40 -32.15
C LEU A 680 -32.98 -28.63 -31.65
N HIS A 681 -32.43 -28.56 -30.45
CA HIS A 681 -31.51 -29.58 -29.94
C HIS A 681 -32.19 -30.92 -29.63
N GLN A 682 -33.42 -30.92 -29.10
CA GLN A 682 -34.16 -32.15 -28.77
C GLN A 682 -34.66 -32.89 -30.03
N GLN A 683 -34.65 -32.24 -31.20
CA GLN A 683 -35.17 -32.83 -32.44
C GLN A 683 -34.40 -34.10 -32.84
N GLY A 684 -35.14 -35.20 -32.97
CA GLY A 684 -34.61 -36.49 -33.40
C GLY A 684 -33.98 -37.31 -32.27
N HIS A 685 -34.05 -36.84 -31.02
CA HIS A 685 -33.51 -37.53 -29.85
C HIS A 685 -34.62 -38.00 -28.92
N SER A 686 -34.58 -39.29 -28.56
CA SER A 686 -35.47 -39.89 -27.57
C SER A 686 -35.07 -39.56 -26.13
N ASP A 687 -33.76 -39.37 -25.88
CA ASP A 687 -33.24 -39.01 -24.56
C ASP A 687 -33.35 -37.49 -24.31
N PRO A 688 -33.55 -37.03 -23.06
CA PRO A 688 -33.63 -35.61 -22.76
C PRO A 688 -32.30 -34.89 -23.04
N MET A 689 -32.34 -33.86 -23.88
CA MET A 689 -31.21 -32.99 -24.15
C MET A 689 -31.02 -31.89 -23.08
N HIS A 690 -31.99 -31.73 -22.19
CA HIS A 690 -31.82 -30.96 -20.98
C HIS A 690 -31.28 -31.85 -19.86
N LYS A 691 -30.11 -31.52 -19.31
CA LYS A 691 -29.53 -32.16 -18.12
C LYS A 691 -29.16 -31.12 -17.07
N PRO A 692 -29.75 -31.16 -15.86
CA PRO A 692 -29.43 -30.26 -14.78
C PRO A 692 -27.92 -30.22 -14.47
N GLY A 693 -27.38 -29.01 -14.24
CA GLY A 693 -25.99 -28.80 -13.84
C GLY A 693 -24.94 -28.81 -14.96
N VAL A 694 -25.30 -29.14 -16.20
CA VAL A 694 -24.36 -29.15 -17.34
C VAL A 694 -24.36 -27.80 -18.08
N ARG A 695 -23.40 -26.91 -17.78
CA ARG A 695 -23.28 -25.60 -18.45
C ARG A 695 -22.91 -25.70 -19.93
N LEU A 696 -23.28 -24.69 -20.73
CA LEU A 696 -23.01 -24.64 -22.18
C LEU A 696 -21.53 -24.86 -22.51
N GLY A 697 -20.60 -24.18 -21.83
CA GLY A 697 -19.17 -24.36 -22.10
C GLY A 697 -18.69 -25.80 -21.88
N ARG A 698 -19.21 -26.53 -20.88
CA ARG A 698 -18.86 -27.95 -20.64
C ARG A 698 -19.45 -28.85 -21.73
N ALA A 699 -20.65 -28.54 -22.23
CA ALA A 699 -21.25 -29.26 -23.36
C ALA A 699 -20.44 -29.05 -24.65
N LEU A 700 -20.08 -27.80 -24.96
CA LEU A 700 -19.22 -27.48 -26.10
C LEU A 700 -17.83 -28.13 -25.98
N ARG A 701 -17.30 -28.26 -24.76
CA ARG A 701 -16.05 -28.99 -24.53
C ARG A 701 -16.17 -30.47 -24.87
N ARG A 702 -17.22 -31.13 -24.39
CA ARG A 702 -17.46 -32.55 -24.73
C ARG A 702 -17.57 -32.74 -26.25
N LEU A 703 -18.16 -31.78 -26.94
CA LEU A 703 -18.22 -31.76 -28.40
C LEU A 703 -16.84 -31.55 -29.04
N ARG A 704 -15.97 -30.71 -28.44
CA ARG A 704 -14.58 -30.52 -28.86
C ARG A 704 -13.76 -31.80 -28.68
N GLU A 705 -13.85 -32.42 -27.50
CA GLU A 705 -13.16 -33.65 -27.12
C GLU A 705 -13.64 -34.89 -27.91
N SER A 706 -14.82 -34.83 -28.54
CA SER A 706 -15.34 -35.97 -29.31
C SER A 706 -14.63 -36.19 -30.65
N GLY A 707 -13.84 -35.22 -31.14
CA GLY A 707 -13.13 -35.30 -32.41
C GLY A 707 -14.00 -35.28 -33.68
N HIS A 708 -15.33 -35.20 -33.55
CA HIS A 708 -16.27 -35.22 -34.70
C HIS A 708 -16.33 -33.90 -35.46
N VAL A 709 -15.85 -32.82 -34.84
CA VAL A 709 -15.74 -31.49 -35.43
C VAL A 709 -14.29 -31.06 -35.25
N GLY A 710 -13.65 -30.57 -36.32
CA GLY A 710 -12.28 -30.07 -36.22
C GLY A 710 -12.16 -28.99 -35.15
N GLU A 711 -11.21 -29.14 -34.22
CA GLU A 711 -11.07 -28.27 -33.03
C GLU A 711 -11.03 -26.79 -33.41
N ASP A 712 -10.20 -26.41 -34.38
CA ASP A 712 -10.07 -25.02 -34.86
C ASP A 712 -11.37 -24.45 -35.45
N ALA A 713 -12.18 -25.29 -36.07
CA ALA A 713 -13.46 -24.87 -36.63
C ALA A 713 -14.51 -24.65 -35.55
N LEU A 714 -14.51 -25.50 -34.51
CA LEU A 714 -15.39 -25.33 -33.35
C LEU A 714 -14.95 -24.11 -32.52
N ASP A 715 -13.65 -23.98 -32.23
CA ASP A 715 -13.08 -22.88 -31.47
C ASP A 715 -13.43 -21.52 -32.11
N ARG A 716 -13.30 -21.37 -33.43
CA ARG A 716 -13.73 -20.16 -34.15
C ARG A 716 -15.22 -19.85 -33.99
N ARG A 717 -16.09 -20.86 -34.00
CA ARG A 717 -17.54 -20.68 -33.81
C ARG A 717 -17.89 -20.27 -32.39
N VAL A 718 -17.25 -20.88 -31.39
CA VAL A 718 -17.42 -20.53 -29.97
C VAL A 718 -16.92 -19.12 -29.70
N ALA A 719 -15.77 -18.73 -30.26
CA ALA A 719 -15.23 -17.38 -30.17
C ALA A 719 -16.14 -16.33 -30.80
N ALA A 720 -16.70 -16.65 -31.97
CA ALA A 720 -17.66 -15.78 -32.63
C ALA A 720 -18.90 -15.58 -31.75
N ALA A 721 -19.41 -16.64 -31.11
CA ALA A 721 -20.52 -16.51 -30.16
C ALA A 721 -20.12 -15.66 -28.95
N ALA A 722 -18.94 -15.90 -28.37
CA ALA A 722 -18.46 -15.15 -27.22
C ALA A 722 -18.23 -13.65 -27.53
N SER A 723 -17.86 -13.29 -28.77
CA SER A 723 -17.66 -11.90 -29.18
C SER A 723 -18.95 -11.14 -29.49
N ALA A 724 -20.12 -11.80 -29.49
CA ALA A 724 -21.40 -11.15 -29.73
C ALA A 724 -21.70 -10.05 -28.71
N THR A 725 -22.19 -8.90 -29.19
CA THR A 725 -22.50 -7.71 -28.38
C THR A 725 -24.01 -7.48 -28.16
N SER A 726 -24.86 -8.35 -28.70
CA SER A 726 -26.30 -8.36 -28.50
C SER A 726 -26.82 -9.78 -28.37
N VAL A 727 -28.00 -9.97 -27.78
CA VAL A 727 -28.61 -11.30 -27.60
C VAL A 727 -29.08 -11.88 -28.92
N GLU A 728 -29.53 -11.05 -29.86
CA GLU A 728 -29.92 -11.46 -31.21
C GLU A 728 -28.72 -12.03 -31.98
N SER A 729 -27.60 -11.29 -31.93
CA SER A 729 -26.34 -11.73 -32.54
C SER A 729 -25.80 -13.00 -31.87
N LEU A 730 -25.96 -13.12 -30.56
CA LEU A 730 -25.57 -14.32 -29.83
C LEU A 730 -26.46 -15.51 -30.22
N ALA A 731 -27.78 -15.35 -30.22
CA ALA A 731 -28.74 -16.39 -30.57
C ALA A 731 -28.50 -16.93 -31.99
N TYR A 732 -28.23 -16.04 -32.94
CA TYR A 732 -27.86 -16.41 -34.31
C TYR A 732 -26.61 -17.30 -34.34
N ARG A 733 -25.56 -16.95 -33.59
CA ARG A 733 -24.30 -17.71 -33.55
C ARG A 733 -24.43 -19.02 -32.76
N LEU A 734 -25.21 -19.03 -31.69
CA LEU A 734 -25.52 -20.24 -30.91
C LEU A 734 -26.27 -21.26 -31.75
N ARG A 735 -27.16 -20.85 -32.67
CA ARG A 735 -27.89 -21.79 -33.54
C ARG A 735 -26.96 -22.78 -34.25
N GLY A 736 -25.90 -22.27 -34.87
CA GLY A 736 -24.92 -23.11 -35.57
C GLY A 736 -24.07 -24.01 -34.64
N LEU A 737 -23.92 -23.65 -33.36
CA LEU A 737 -23.29 -24.50 -32.34
C LEU A 737 -24.27 -25.58 -31.84
N PHE A 738 -25.55 -25.25 -31.69
CA PHE A 738 -26.58 -26.17 -31.24
C PHE A 738 -26.91 -27.24 -32.29
N ASP A 739 -26.76 -26.95 -33.58
CA ASP A 739 -26.81 -27.97 -34.63
C ASP A 739 -25.69 -29.02 -34.48
N LEU A 740 -24.49 -28.60 -34.06
CA LEU A 740 -23.38 -29.53 -33.79
C LEU A 740 -23.62 -30.35 -32.52
N LEU A 741 -24.07 -29.70 -31.44
CA LEU A 741 -24.44 -30.39 -30.19
C LEU A 741 -25.54 -31.44 -30.44
N ARG A 742 -26.53 -31.09 -31.27
CA ARG A 742 -27.59 -31.99 -31.72
C ARG A 742 -27.05 -33.17 -32.51
N GLY A 743 -26.12 -32.95 -33.44
CA GLY A 743 -25.52 -34.02 -34.23
C GLY A 743 -24.82 -35.08 -33.38
N GLN A 744 -24.33 -34.70 -32.20
CA GLN A 744 -23.59 -35.57 -31.27
C GLN A 744 -24.36 -35.89 -29.98
N ALA A 745 -25.65 -35.53 -29.90
CA ALA A 745 -26.50 -35.75 -28.73
C ALA A 745 -25.88 -35.28 -27.40
N VAL A 746 -25.21 -34.12 -27.38
CA VAL A 746 -24.50 -33.62 -26.19
C VAL A 746 -25.41 -32.71 -25.34
N PRO A 747 -25.96 -33.19 -24.22
CA PRO A 747 -26.97 -32.44 -23.45
C PRO A 747 -26.38 -31.28 -22.64
N LEU A 748 -27.22 -30.29 -22.30
CA LEU A 748 -26.87 -29.18 -21.41
C LEU A 748 -28.05 -28.73 -20.54
N ASP A 749 -27.80 -27.84 -19.59
CA ASP A 749 -28.81 -27.23 -18.72
C ASP A 749 -29.36 -25.94 -19.36
N TYR A 750 -30.61 -26.01 -19.81
CA TYR A 750 -31.32 -24.89 -20.41
C TYR A 750 -31.77 -23.81 -19.42
N SER A 751 -31.88 -24.15 -18.13
CA SER A 751 -32.10 -23.15 -17.09
C SER A 751 -30.87 -22.26 -16.95
N LEU A 752 -29.67 -22.88 -16.88
CA LEU A 752 -28.40 -22.14 -16.82
C LEU A 752 -28.14 -21.35 -18.11
N LEU A 753 -28.48 -21.92 -19.28
CA LEU A 753 -28.42 -21.18 -20.55
C LEU A 753 -29.35 -19.97 -20.55
N GLY A 754 -30.58 -20.10 -20.06
CA GLY A 754 -31.53 -18.99 -19.94
C GLY A 754 -31.00 -17.86 -19.06
N THR A 755 -30.36 -18.20 -17.93
CA THR A 755 -29.68 -17.22 -17.08
C THR A 755 -28.51 -16.54 -17.80
N ASP A 756 -27.69 -17.30 -18.52
CA ASP A 756 -26.57 -16.76 -19.29
C ASP A 756 -27.05 -15.79 -20.39
N LEU A 757 -28.14 -16.12 -21.09
CA LEU A 757 -28.78 -15.27 -22.11
C LEU A 757 -29.39 -13.99 -21.51
N TYR A 758 -30.01 -14.10 -20.33
CA TYR A 758 -30.55 -12.95 -19.61
C TYR A 758 -29.43 -11.99 -19.19
N GLU A 759 -28.38 -12.52 -18.54
CA GLU A 759 -27.22 -11.74 -18.12
C GLU A 759 -26.54 -11.05 -19.30
N TRP A 760 -26.57 -11.63 -20.51
CA TRP A 760 -25.94 -11.09 -21.72
C TRP A 760 -26.49 -9.73 -22.19
N HIS A 761 -27.71 -9.35 -21.79
CA HIS A 761 -28.30 -8.04 -22.10
C HIS A 761 -27.53 -6.89 -21.44
N SER A 762 -26.92 -7.12 -20.28
CA SER A 762 -26.09 -6.12 -19.59
C SER A 762 -24.63 -6.24 -19.99
N PRO A 763 -23.95 -5.16 -20.44
CA PRO A 763 -22.53 -5.20 -20.77
C PRO A 763 -21.64 -5.75 -19.64
N ALA A 764 -21.87 -5.35 -18.39
CA ALA A 764 -21.07 -5.81 -17.25
C ALA A 764 -21.30 -7.29 -16.93
N ARG A 765 -22.55 -7.78 -17.02
CA ARG A 765 -22.87 -9.19 -16.76
C ARG A 765 -22.45 -10.10 -17.91
N ARG A 766 -22.49 -9.61 -19.15
CA ARG A 766 -21.99 -10.32 -20.35
C ARG A 766 -20.55 -10.79 -20.20
N ASP A 767 -19.66 -9.96 -19.68
CA ASP A 767 -18.26 -10.34 -19.49
C ASP A 767 -18.11 -11.45 -18.46
N HIS A 768 -18.96 -11.49 -17.43
CA HIS A 768 -19.01 -12.61 -16.49
C HIS A 768 -19.43 -13.92 -17.17
N VAL A 769 -20.45 -13.87 -18.05
CA VAL A 769 -20.89 -15.04 -18.82
C VAL A 769 -19.77 -15.55 -19.73
N ARG A 770 -19.08 -14.66 -20.46
CA ARG A 770 -17.93 -15.01 -21.32
C ARG A 770 -16.84 -15.75 -20.54
N ARG A 771 -16.50 -15.25 -19.36
CA ARG A 771 -15.49 -15.86 -18.48
C ARG A 771 -15.95 -17.24 -17.98
N ARG A 772 -17.21 -17.38 -17.57
CA ARG A 772 -17.79 -18.69 -17.20
C ARG A 772 -17.78 -19.68 -18.36
N TRP A 773 -18.06 -19.23 -19.58
CA TRP A 773 -18.02 -20.08 -20.78
C TRP A 773 -16.60 -20.55 -21.10
N GLY A 774 -15.63 -19.64 -21.14
CA GLY A 774 -14.22 -20.00 -21.34
C GLY A 774 -13.69 -20.94 -20.25
N ALA A 775 -14.07 -20.69 -18.99
CA ALA A 775 -13.74 -21.55 -17.86
C ALA A 775 -14.33 -22.96 -18.00
N ALA A 776 -15.54 -23.12 -18.53
CA ALA A 776 -16.12 -24.46 -18.71
C ALA A 776 -15.59 -25.16 -19.99
N TYR A 777 -15.27 -24.39 -21.04
CA TYR A 777 -14.92 -24.89 -22.37
C TYR A 777 -13.50 -25.46 -22.49
N PHE A 778 -12.50 -24.86 -21.84
CA PHE A 778 -11.09 -25.27 -22.03
C PHE A 778 -10.53 -26.27 -20.99
N ASP A 779 -11.34 -26.79 -20.06
CA ASP A 779 -10.98 -27.65 -18.90
C ASP A 779 -9.69 -27.34 -18.14
N TRP A 780 -9.83 -26.93 -16.88
CA TRP A 780 -8.73 -26.34 -16.11
C TRP A 780 -8.12 -27.28 -15.08
N GLY A 781 -8.60 -28.52 -15.02
CA GLY A 781 -8.22 -29.49 -13.98
C GLY A 781 -7.11 -30.48 -14.37
N ARG A 782 -6.69 -30.57 -15.65
CA ARG A 782 -5.70 -31.60 -16.08
C ARG A 782 -4.45 -31.07 -16.78
N SER A 783 -4.44 -29.83 -17.26
CA SER A 783 -3.31 -29.31 -18.07
C SER A 783 -2.27 -28.50 -17.29
N GLY A 784 -2.23 -28.62 -15.94
CA GLY A 784 -1.29 -27.90 -15.09
C GLY A 784 -0.43 -28.77 -14.16
N ASP A 785 -0.58 -30.10 -14.20
CA ASP A 785 0.08 -31.02 -13.24
C ASP A 785 1.33 -31.70 -13.82
N GLY A 786 1.92 -31.14 -14.88
CA GLY A 786 3.18 -31.59 -15.44
C GLY A 786 4.09 -30.41 -15.71
N ARG A 787 5.21 -30.37 -14.97
CA ARG A 787 6.34 -29.42 -15.06
C ARG A 787 6.18 -28.14 -14.24
N GLY A 788 6.37 -28.28 -12.94
CA GLY A 788 6.98 -27.23 -12.13
C GLY A 788 8.43 -27.01 -12.58
N GLY A 789 8.63 -26.11 -13.55
CA GLY A 789 9.90 -25.44 -13.76
C GLY A 789 9.98 -24.26 -12.79
N GLN A 790 10.93 -24.32 -11.86
CA GLN A 790 11.38 -23.14 -11.13
C GLN A 790 12.07 -22.21 -12.13
N ASP A 791 11.33 -21.28 -12.72
CA ASP A 791 11.95 -20.10 -13.31
C ASP A 791 12.18 -19.09 -12.18
N GLU A 792 13.37 -19.22 -11.56
CA GLU A 792 14.00 -18.11 -10.86
C GLU A 792 14.04 -16.89 -11.80
N PRO A 793 13.75 -15.67 -11.31
CA PRO A 793 14.02 -14.49 -12.11
C PRO A 793 15.53 -14.40 -12.33
N GLU A 794 15.96 -14.53 -13.59
CA GLU A 794 17.33 -14.22 -14.02
C GLU A 794 17.76 -12.88 -13.41
N LYS A 795 18.62 -12.94 -12.40
CA LYS A 795 19.41 -11.81 -11.94
C LYS A 795 20.40 -11.47 -13.06
N LYS A 796 19.96 -10.65 -14.02
CA LYS A 796 20.91 -9.92 -14.86
C LYS A 796 21.61 -8.90 -13.97
N SER A 797 22.82 -9.27 -13.57
CA SER A 797 23.83 -8.40 -12.97
C SER A 797 24.10 -7.23 -13.92
N PHE A 798 23.49 -6.09 -13.65
CA PHE A 798 23.96 -4.83 -14.21
C PHE A 798 25.04 -4.26 -13.30
N THR A 799 26.27 -4.35 -13.77
CA THR A 799 27.34 -3.42 -13.43
C THR A 799 26.87 -2.00 -13.77
N ALA A 800 26.63 -1.20 -12.74
CA ALA A 800 26.39 0.23 -12.88
C ALA A 800 27.68 0.92 -13.38
N THR A 801 27.51 1.74 -14.42
CA THR A 801 28.41 2.86 -14.71
C THR A 801 27.76 4.11 -14.13
#